data_AF-A0AAW0E144-F1
#
_entry.id   AF-A0AAW0E144-F1
#
_cell.length_a   1.000
_cell.length_b   1.000
_cell.length_c   1.000
_cell.angle_alpha   90.00
_cell.angle_beta   90.00
_cell.angle_gamma   90.00
#
_symmetry.space_group_name_H-M   'P 1'
#
loop_
_entity.id
_entity.type
_entity.pdbx_description
1 polymer ?
#
loop_
_entity_poly.entity_id
_entity_poly.type
_entity_poly.pdbx_seq_one_letter_code
_entity_poly.pdbx_strand_id
1 'polypeptide(L)'
;MVLRVVFKVLLAFYLVSAVLYTTDYFLFSPLRLFLVGHVPQPLAFWSTTPFNSFFAKRVSTSQETVPDLVLGGSSEDAVHWSSSPFTLKNGLGHDKPVIMSEDLYFSKAFSASMGASKIVPFFYRATGTFSKEDITITTLVTSNRFQVFARLVERYPGPISVTIHVKNGTENVHELLDSLHMLYLSSSKMFSNVDIHLVIDAFDRQFNTWRNIARFFARTDFVMMLDIDFSPCTDFRTAILNSKVVMDKLRTGLAALVIPAFEYPKHEDGIDESRFPRSKSALVSLVRAGKIAMFHASWGPGHSSTDYNRYYAASPGEVYKVTSYQSAYEPYVVFKKDGPPWCDERFIGYGGNKAACLFEMYLSGISYYVLADHFLIHQNHLYEETARRIYSDFREEACLRYLTLFRNNGMLNDTRGSNAREECQKIRSIARIATELYLGHIVWADEDVKQLLGPIADVIHFDTPTRADFLAAFQPNGKYHDVEIVDGFSSSVKWIAHNGAGYDQIDVLACKAKGITVSNTPGAVDDASATTALYLLISTVRQFSISERSLRQGKFKPSGLAPKAHDLTGRTLAILGLGGIGMRLAELAHAFPMRIIYHSRHKVANAPEWCEYFANVDDMLAQADVLSVHVPLREETIGLVGENMIRKLKKGSIIINTARGKVIDEEAMIRALEDGHLASVGLDVFPNEPEVNPRLLDFPNITLLPHMGTENQDSQRKMEVRALTNLKDFLTTGKGKDVVTEMK
;
A
#
# COMPACT_ATOMS: atom_id res chain seq x y z
N MET A 1 -12.53 -46.47 3.77
CA MET A 1 -11.71 -46.26 4.99
C MET A 1 -10.40 -45.53 4.70
N VAL A 2 -9.62 -45.98 3.69
CA VAL A 2 -8.33 -45.37 3.26
C VAL A 2 -8.44 -43.89 2.88
N LEU A 3 -9.48 -43.49 2.15
CA LEU A 3 -9.67 -42.09 1.71
C LEU A 3 -9.86 -41.10 2.88
N ARG A 4 -10.50 -41.54 3.98
CA ARG A 4 -10.66 -40.73 5.20
C ARG A 4 -9.35 -40.56 5.97
N VAL A 5 -8.46 -41.54 5.88
CA VAL A 5 -7.12 -41.48 6.50
C VAL A 5 -6.22 -40.53 5.70
N VAL A 6 -6.23 -40.62 4.38
CA VAL A 6 -5.46 -39.71 3.50
C VAL A 6 -5.92 -38.26 3.67
N PHE A 7 -7.24 -38.02 3.75
CA PHE A 7 -7.77 -36.67 3.97
C PHE A 7 -7.36 -36.09 5.33
N LYS A 8 -7.36 -36.90 6.39
CA LYS A 8 -6.89 -36.46 7.72
C LYS A 8 -5.40 -36.15 7.75
N VAL A 9 -4.58 -36.92 7.01
CA VAL A 9 -3.13 -36.67 6.89
C VAL A 9 -2.86 -35.38 6.09
N LEU A 10 -3.58 -35.15 4.99
CA LEU A 10 -3.45 -33.91 4.21
C LEU A 10 -3.93 -32.69 4.98
N LEU A 11 -5.02 -32.81 5.75
CA LEU A 11 -5.52 -31.73 6.60
C LEU A 11 -4.53 -31.42 7.74
N ALA A 12 -3.90 -32.44 8.32
CA ALA A 12 -2.86 -32.27 9.33
C ALA A 12 -1.61 -31.60 8.74
N PHE A 13 -1.18 -32.00 7.53
CA PHE A 13 -0.08 -31.33 6.83
C PHE A 13 -0.41 -29.87 6.52
N TYR A 14 -1.62 -29.59 6.04
CA TYR A 14 -2.08 -28.24 5.76
C TYR A 14 -2.12 -27.38 7.03
N LEU A 15 -2.63 -27.92 8.15
CA LEU A 15 -2.66 -27.22 9.43
C LEU A 15 -1.24 -26.96 9.98
N VAL A 16 -0.33 -27.93 9.86
CA VAL A 16 1.07 -27.75 10.28
C VAL A 16 1.78 -26.72 9.38
N SER A 17 1.59 -26.77 8.07
CA SER A 17 2.13 -25.77 7.15
C SER A 17 1.53 -24.38 7.37
N ALA A 18 0.23 -24.29 7.64
CA ALA A 18 -0.44 -23.03 7.96
C ALA A 18 0.06 -22.47 9.28
N VAL A 19 0.20 -23.30 10.33
CA VAL A 19 0.75 -22.90 11.62
C VAL A 19 2.20 -22.46 11.45
N LEU A 20 3.06 -23.23 10.76
CA LEU A 20 4.45 -22.84 10.48
C LEU A 20 4.54 -21.54 9.69
N TYR A 21 3.71 -21.35 8.66
CA TYR A 21 3.64 -20.12 7.89
C TYR A 21 3.17 -18.93 8.73
N THR A 22 2.12 -19.09 9.56
CA THR A 22 1.67 -18.03 10.46
C THR A 22 2.64 -17.77 11.60
N THR A 23 3.39 -18.77 12.06
CA THR A 23 4.41 -18.60 13.11
C THR A 23 5.61 -17.85 12.53
N ASP A 24 6.05 -18.17 11.31
CA ASP A 24 7.13 -17.45 10.62
C ASP A 24 6.71 -16.01 10.25
N TYR A 25 5.48 -15.82 9.77
CA TYR A 25 4.99 -14.52 9.31
C TYR A 25 4.50 -13.60 10.45
N PHE A 26 3.89 -14.11 11.52
CA PHE A 26 3.37 -13.28 12.63
C PHE A 26 4.25 -13.26 13.87
N LEU A 27 5.07 -14.29 14.14
CA LEU A 27 5.98 -14.26 15.30
C LEU A 27 7.40 -13.82 14.90
N PHE A 28 7.94 -14.27 13.76
CA PHE A 28 9.32 -13.95 13.38
C PHE A 28 9.48 -12.75 12.42
N SER A 29 8.48 -12.44 11.59
CA SER A 29 8.52 -11.24 10.73
C SER A 29 8.50 -9.90 11.49
N PRO A 30 7.72 -9.72 12.58
CA PRO A 30 7.76 -8.47 13.35
C PRO A 30 9.06 -8.34 14.17
N LEU A 31 9.64 -9.46 14.61
CA LEU A 31 10.93 -9.47 15.30
C LEU A 31 12.11 -9.09 14.38
N ARG A 32 12.00 -9.33 13.07
CA ARG A 32 12.96 -8.79 12.08
C ARG A 32 12.75 -7.30 11.77
N LEU A 33 11.51 -6.79 11.87
CA LEU A 33 11.21 -5.37 11.72
C LEU A 33 11.59 -4.53 12.96
N PHE A 34 11.55 -5.10 14.16
CA PHE A 34 11.93 -4.40 15.40
C PHE A 34 13.45 -4.26 15.59
N LEU A 35 14.27 -5.05 14.92
CA LEU A 35 15.74 -4.95 14.96
C LEU A 35 16.34 -4.16 13.77
N VAL A 36 15.51 -3.66 12.85
CA VAL A 36 15.92 -2.80 11.73
C VAL A 36 14.95 -1.63 11.60
N GLY A 37 14.73 -0.91 12.71
CA GLY A 37 13.93 0.31 12.74
C GLY A 37 14.81 1.53 12.85
N HIS A 38 14.73 2.42 11.85
CA HIS A 38 15.50 3.68 11.63
C HIS A 38 16.76 3.53 10.76
N VAL A 39 16.56 3.11 9.51
CA VAL A 39 17.41 3.58 8.42
C VAL A 39 16.52 4.44 7.53
N PRO A 40 16.76 5.76 7.41
CA PRO A 40 16.12 6.55 6.37
C PRO A 40 16.49 5.92 5.02
N GLN A 41 15.56 5.89 4.05
CA GLN A 41 15.92 5.61 2.66
C GLN A 41 17.17 6.42 2.30
N PRO A 42 18.16 5.86 1.57
CA PRO A 42 19.30 6.66 1.17
C PRO A 42 18.80 7.78 0.26
N LEU A 43 18.71 8.98 0.83
CA LEU A 43 18.62 10.24 0.11
C LEU A 43 19.70 10.21 -0.96
N ALA A 44 19.32 10.61 -2.18
CA ALA A 44 20.18 10.63 -3.36
C ALA A 44 21.53 11.30 -3.07
N PHE A 45 22.56 10.51 -2.80
CA PHE A 45 23.93 10.97 -2.57
C PHE A 45 24.90 10.33 -3.54
N TRP A 46 24.72 10.64 -4.81
CA TRP A 46 25.71 10.34 -5.83
C TRP A 46 26.09 11.65 -6.53
N SER A 47 26.85 12.49 -5.82
CA SER A 47 27.63 13.53 -6.50
C SER A 47 29.02 12.99 -6.83
N THR A 48 29.52 13.34 -8.00
CA THR A 48 30.59 12.67 -8.73
C THR A 48 32.03 13.09 -8.41
N THR A 49 32.28 13.87 -7.35
CA THR A 49 33.54 14.62 -7.31
C THR A 49 34.80 14.04 -6.64
N PRO A 50 34.83 12.88 -5.92
CA PRO A 50 36.12 12.27 -5.56
C PRO A 50 36.42 10.88 -6.16
N PHE A 51 35.45 10.16 -6.73
CA PHE A 51 35.57 8.71 -6.97
C PHE A 51 36.56 8.26 -8.07
N ASN A 52 36.81 9.08 -9.09
CA ASN A 52 37.60 8.66 -10.26
C ASN A 52 39.11 8.50 -9.97
N SER A 53 39.64 9.08 -8.88
CA SER A 53 41.08 9.06 -8.58
C SER A 53 41.55 7.80 -7.86
N PHE A 54 40.68 7.15 -7.07
CA PHE A 54 41.04 5.98 -6.25
C PHE A 54 41.27 4.72 -7.10
N PHE A 55 40.33 4.39 -7.98
CA PHE A 55 40.41 3.21 -8.86
C PHE A 55 41.42 3.36 -10.01
N ALA A 56 41.99 4.56 -10.22
CA ALA A 56 43.07 4.78 -11.16
C ALA A 56 44.42 4.20 -10.69
N LYS A 57 44.61 3.99 -9.38
CA LYS A 57 45.87 3.48 -8.81
C LYS A 57 46.07 1.96 -8.90
N ARG A 58 45.02 1.17 -9.12
CA ARG A 58 45.08 -0.32 -9.11
C ARG A 58 45.69 -0.94 -10.38
N VAL A 59 46.06 -0.15 -11.40
CA VAL A 59 46.44 -0.69 -12.72
C VAL A 59 47.79 -0.11 -13.20
N SER A 60 48.88 -0.76 -12.83
CA SER A 60 50.15 -0.67 -13.55
C SER A 60 50.96 -1.97 -13.41
N THR A 61 50.55 -3.04 -14.07
CA THR A 61 51.40 -4.23 -14.26
C THR A 61 51.16 -4.84 -15.63
N SER A 62 52.23 -5.39 -16.21
CA SER A 62 52.42 -5.86 -17.58
C SER A 62 51.43 -6.95 -18.04
N GLN A 63 50.97 -6.83 -19.29
CA GLN A 63 49.90 -7.59 -19.95
C GLN A 63 50.25 -9.05 -20.35
N GLU A 64 50.85 -9.87 -19.49
CA GLU A 64 51.24 -11.25 -19.87
C GLU A 64 50.65 -12.37 -18.99
N THR A 65 50.02 -12.06 -17.86
CA THR A 65 49.46 -13.07 -16.94
C THR A 65 48.06 -12.74 -16.45
N VAL A 66 47.26 -13.77 -16.11
CA VAL A 66 45.94 -13.61 -15.47
C VAL A 66 46.13 -12.95 -14.10
N PRO A 67 45.37 -11.89 -13.75
CA PRO A 67 45.43 -11.32 -12.40
C PRO A 67 45.00 -12.34 -11.33
N ASP A 68 45.81 -12.51 -10.28
CA ASP A 68 45.50 -13.44 -9.20
C ASP A 68 44.23 -13.05 -8.45
N LEU A 69 43.22 -13.94 -8.46
CA LEU A 69 41.97 -13.75 -7.72
C LEU A 69 42.12 -14.33 -6.30
N VAL A 70 42.55 -13.50 -5.33
CA VAL A 70 42.60 -13.92 -3.92
C VAL A 70 41.17 -14.02 -3.36
N LEU A 71 40.63 -15.24 -3.29
CA LEU A 71 39.28 -15.53 -2.81
C LEU A 71 39.13 -15.51 -1.27
N GLY A 72 40.22 -15.27 -0.52
CA GLY A 72 40.21 -15.15 0.94
C GLY A 72 41.09 -14.00 1.42
N GLY A 73 40.48 -12.85 1.68
CA GLY A 73 41.14 -11.65 2.20
C GLY A 73 40.31 -10.41 1.89
N SER A 74 39.92 -9.66 2.92
CA SER A 74 39.40 -8.30 2.75
C SER A 74 40.51 -7.45 2.17
N SER A 75 40.27 -6.73 1.08
CA SER A 75 41.23 -5.70 0.67
C SER A 75 41.30 -4.65 1.79
N GLU A 76 42.48 -4.43 2.37
CA GLU A 76 42.73 -3.36 3.35
C GLU A 76 42.60 -1.94 2.75
N ASP A 77 42.24 -1.85 1.46
CA ASP A 77 42.05 -0.61 0.73
C ASP A 77 40.87 0.19 1.31
N ALA A 78 41.21 1.30 1.95
CA ALA A 78 40.26 2.22 2.58
C ALA A 78 39.65 3.18 1.55
N VAL A 79 38.32 3.20 1.44
CA VAL A 79 37.56 4.15 0.63
C VAL A 79 37.34 5.44 1.42
N HIS A 80 37.76 6.55 0.85
CA HIS A 80 37.53 7.90 1.39
C HIS A 80 36.29 8.52 0.74
N TRP A 81 35.20 8.63 1.49
CA TRP A 81 33.96 9.23 1.01
C TRP A 81 33.77 10.64 1.55
N SER A 82 33.53 11.60 0.66
CA SER A 82 33.24 13.00 1.00
C SER A 82 31.84 13.39 0.54
N SER A 83 31.11 14.13 1.39
CA SER A 83 29.78 14.62 1.08
C SER A 83 29.81 15.64 -0.08
N SER A 84 28.75 15.67 -0.89
CA SER A 84 28.65 16.60 -2.01
C SER A 84 28.49 18.06 -1.55
N PRO A 85 28.85 19.05 -2.38
CA PRO A 85 28.54 20.45 -2.09
C PRO A 85 27.03 20.69 -1.86
N PHE A 86 26.17 19.99 -2.60
CA PHE A 86 24.72 20.04 -2.40
C PHE A 86 24.30 19.45 -1.04
N THR A 87 24.89 18.32 -0.66
CA THR A 87 24.62 17.62 0.61
C THR A 87 25.01 18.48 1.80
N LEU A 88 26.22 19.06 1.76
CA LEU A 88 26.74 19.92 2.81
C LEU A 88 25.90 21.19 2.95
N LYS A 89 25.51 21.80 1.83
CA LYS A 89 24.66 23.02 1.82
C LYS A 89 23.28 22.79 2.44
N ASN A 90 22.78 21.56 2.43
CA ASN A 90 21.49 21.20 3.02
C ASN A 90 21.61 20.56 4.42
N GLY A 91 22.81 20.51 5.02
CA GLY A 91 23.01 19.95 6.37
C GLY A 91 22.83 18.44 6.46
N LEU A 92 22.89 17.73 5.33
CA LEU A 92 22.61 16.29 5.23
C LEU A 92 23.89 15.42 5.14
N GLY A 93 25.06 16.02 5.37
CA GLY A 93 26.35 15.35 5.18
C GLY A 93 27.35 15.67 6.28
N HIS A 94 28.54 15.11 6.12
CA HIS A 94 29.64 15.26 7.05
C HIS A 94 30.76 16.13 6.45
N ASP A 95 31.27 17.04 7.25
CA ASP A 95 32.37 17.93 6.84
C ASP A 95 33.70 17.18 6.72
N LYS A 96 33.84 16.01 7.38
CA LYS A 96 35.03 15.17 7.35
C LYS A 96 34.81 13.93 6.47
N PRO A 97 35.82 13.50 5.69
CA PRO A 97 35.72 12.27 4.91
C PRO A 97 35.49 11.05 5.81
N VAL A 98 34.53 10.20 5.46
CA VAL A 98 34.33 8.90 6.11
C VAL A 98 35.27 7.88 5.47
N ILE A 99 35.93 7.10 6.32
CA ILE A 99 36.84 6.02 5.92
C ILE A 99 36.13 4.70 6.18
N MET A 100 36.00 3.86 5.16
CA MET A 100 35.42 2.51 5.28
C MET A 100 36.15 1.53 4.36
N SER A 101 36.07 0.23 4.63
CA SER A 101 36.61 -0.77 3.71
C SER A 101 35.82 -0.79 2.40
N GLU A 102 36.49 -1.14 1.31
CA GLU A 102 35.88 -1.32 -0.02
C GLU A 102 34.69 -2.32 0.03
N ASP A 103 34.86 -3.43 0.75
CA ASP A 103 33.80 -4.42 0.95
C ASP A 103 32.57 -3.83 1.66
N LEU A 104 32.78 -3.04 2.72
CA LEU A 104 31.69 -2.39 3.45
C LEU A 104 30.99 -1.36 2.56
N TYR A 105 31.76 -0.60 1.78
CA TYR A 105 31.21 0.38 0.85
C TYR A 105 30.28 -0.28 -0.18
N PHE A 106 30.75 -1.33 -0.86
CA PHE A 106 29.92 -2.03 -1.85
C PHE A 106 28.71 -2.73 -1.24
N SER A 107 28.85 -3.28 -0.02
CA SER A 107 27.71 -3.84 0.71
C SER A 107 26.61 -2.81 0.99
N LYS A 108 26.96 -1.52 1.10
CA LYS A 108 25.99 -0.43 1.26
C LYS A 108 25.45 0.05 -0.08
N ALA A 109 26.32 0.20 -1.08
CA ALA A 109 25.95 0.65 -2.42
C ALA A 109 24.96 -0.30 -3.12
N PHE A 110 25.09 -1.61 -2.90
CA PHE A 110 24.23 -2.66 -3.45
C PHE A 110 23.52 -3.43 -2.33
N SER A 111 23.06 -2.71 -1.30
CA SER A 111 22.49 -3.31 -0.09
C SER A 111 21.15 -4.04 -0.29
N ALA A 112 20.53 -3.90 -1.45
CA ALA A 112 19.24 -4.52 -1.77
C ALA A 112 19.39 -5.87 -2.52
N SER A 113 20.62 -6.33 -2.77
CA SER A 113 20.89 -7.69 -3.28
C SER A 113 20.58 -8.78 -2.23
N MET A 114 20.39 -10.05 -2.63
CA MET A 114 20.05 -11.15 -1.71
C MET A 114 21.16 -11.51 -0.71
N GLY A 115 22.37 -11.04 -0.96
CA GLY A 115 23.50 -11.17 -0.06
C GLY A 115 24.69 -10.36 -0.54
N ALA A 116 25.71 -10.25 0.31
CA ALA A 116 26.93 -9.54 -0.02
C ALA A 116 27.64 -10.23 -1.19
N SER A 117 27.67 -9.54 -2.33
CA SER A 117 28.42 -9.97 -3.51
C SER A 117 29.82 -9.39 -3.41
N LYS A 118 30.86 -10.19 -3.66
CA LYS A 118 32.23 -9.67 -3.77
C LYS A 118 32.41 -9.07 -5.16
N ILE A 119 32.59 -7.75 -5.21
CA ILE A 119 32.72 -7.00 -6.45
C ILE A 119 34.20 -6.69 -6.66
N VAL A 120 34.75 -7.09 -7.80
CA VAL A 120 36.11 -6.75 -8.22
C VAL A 120 36.01 -5.80 -9.42
N PRO A 121 35.98 -4.47 -9.17
CA PRO A 121 35.84 -3.50 -10.23
C PRO A 121 37.12 -3.41 -11.05
N PHE A 122 36.98 -3.21 -12.37
CA PHE A 122 38.12 -3.02 -13.27
C PHE A 122 39.13 -4.17 -13.19
N PHE A 123 38.65 -5.41 -13.05
CA PHE A 123 39.48 -6.61 -13.11
C PHE A 123 40.34 -6.62 -14.38
N TYR A 124 39.74 -6.19 -15.49
CA TYR A 124 40.49 -5.56 -16.57
C TYR A 124 39.95 -4.16 -16.82
N ARG A 125 40.86 -3.19 -16.91
CA ARG A 125 40.52 -1.81 -17.26
C ARG A 125 40.95 -1.53 -18.70
N ALA A 126 40.06 -0.91 -19.47
CA ALA A 126 40.39 -0.50 -20.82
C ALA A 126 41.44 0.62 -20.82
N THR A 127 42.41 0.55 -21.73
CA THR A 127 43.45 1.59 -21.86
C THR A 127 42.98 2.83 -22.60
N GLY A 128 41.86 2.76 -23.32
CA GLY A 128 41.27 3.89 -24.00
C GLY A 128 40.90 5.02 -23.03
N THR A 129 41.05 6.25 -23.54
CA THR A 129 40.53 7.46 -22.91
C THR A 129 39.25 7.86 -23.64
N PHE A 130 38.19 8.12 -22.88
CA PHE A 130 36.86 8.42 -23.43
C PHE A 130 36.43 9.81 -23.01
N SER A 131 35.79 10.54 -23.92
CA SER A 131 35.12 11.79 -23.58
C SER A 131 34.00 11.52 -22.56
N LYS A 132 33.77 12.46 -21.66
CA LYS A 132 32.63 12.37 -20.73
C LYS A 132 31.30 12.28 -21.45
N GLU A 133 31.18 12.91 -22.61
CA GLU A 133 29.96 12.87 -23.42
C GLU A 133 29.80 11.61 -24.27
N ASP A 134 30.77 10.70 -24.26
CA ASP A 134 30.70 9.46 -25.02
C ASP A 134 29.64 8.49 -24.43
N ILE A 135 29.23 7.49 -25.22
CA ILE A 135 28.19 6.54 -24.85
C ILE A 135 28.84 5.21 -24.50
N THR A 136 28.72 4.78 -23.24
CA THR A 136 29.19 3.47 -22.80
C THR A 136 28.07 2.44 -22.96
N ILE A 137 28.30 1.33 -23.66
CA ILE A 137 27.37 0.19 -23.57
C ILE A 137 27.58 -0.48 -22.21
N THR A 138 26.50 -0.63 -21.44
CA THR A 138 26.50 -1.41 -20.21
C THR A 138 25.83 -2.74 -20.50
N THR A 139 26.53 -3.83 -20.19
CA THR A 139 26.04 -5.18 -20.43
C THR A 139 26.49 -6.16 -19.36
N LEU A 140 25.91 -7.35 -19.37
CA LEU A 140 26.25 -8.43 -18.46
C LEU A 140 26.44 -9.72 -19.27
N VAL A 141 27.44 -10.51 -18.89
CA VAL A 141 27.87 -11.66 -19.69
C VAL A 141 28.19 -12.84 -18.78
N THR A 142 27.60 -13.99 -19.11
CA THR A 142 27.98 -15.30 -18.57
C THR A 142 29.00 -15.97 -19.49
N SER A 143 29.79 -16.90 -18.97
CA SER A 143 30.93 -17.53 -19.67
C SER A 143 30.57 -18.14 -21.04
N ASN A 144 29.40 -18.75 -21.15
CA ASN A 144 28.87 -19.34 -22.38
C ASN A 144 28.56 -18.30 -23.49
N ARG A 145 28.62 -16.99 -23.19
CA ARG A 145 28.35 -15.90 -24.14
C ARG A 145 29.58 -15.09 -24.54
N PHE A 146 30.79 -15.51 -24.15
CA PHE A 146 32.03 -14.79 -24.49
C PHE A 146 32.24 -14.59 -26.00
N GLN A 147 31.86 -15.56 -26.83
CA GLN A 147 31.93 -15.40 -28.28
C GLN A 147 30.97 -14.34 -28.83
N VAL A 148 29.77 -14.21 -28.24
CA VAL A 148 28.80 -13.15 -28.58
C VAL A 148 29.36 -11.80 -28.17
N PHE A 149 29.97 -11.74 -26.98
CA PHE A 149 30.59 -10.53 -26.47
C PHE A 149 31.76 -10.04 -27.32
N ALA A 150 32.64 -10.94 -27.78
CA ALA A 150 33.74 -10.59 -28.69
C ALA A 150 33.21 -9.90 -29.96
N ARG A 151 32.10 -10.37 -30.52
CA ARG A 151 31.48 -9.76 -31.71
C ARG A 151 30.87 -8.39 -31.42
N LEU A 152 30.21 -8.21 -30.27
CA LEU A 152 29.72 -6.91 -29.83
C LEU A 152 30.86 -5.88 -29.75
N VAL A 153 32.00 -6.27 -29.15
CA VAL A 153 33.20 -5.44 -29.02
C VAL A 153 33.79 -5.06 -30.38
N GLU A 154 33.79 -5.99 -31.35
CA GLU A 154 34.24 -5.68 -32.70
C GLU A 154 33.34 -4.67 -33.42
N ARG A 155 32.04 -4.72 -33.13
CA ARG A 155 31.00 -3.97 -33.84
C ARG A 155 30.75 -2.59 -33.25
N TYR A 156 30.90 -2.45 -31.93
CA TYR A 156 30.73 -1.18 -31.23
C TYR A 156 32.08 -0.49 -31.00
N PRO A 157 32.37 0.65 -31.66
CA PRO A 157 33.68 1.30 -31.56
C PRO A 157 33.86 2.11 -30.26
N GLY A 158 32.82 2.26 -29.44
CA GLY A 158 32.84 3.05 -28.21
C GLY A 158 33.18 2.22 -26.95
N PRO A 159 33.16 2.87 -25.77
CA PRO A 159 33.44 2.21 -24.50
C PRO A 159 32.36 1.19 -24.12
N ILE A 160 32.77 0.11 -23.46
CA ILE A 160 31.87 -0.91 -22.91
C ILE A 160 32.22 -1.14 -21.45
N SER A 161 31.22 -1.15 -20.57
CA SER A 161 31.36 -1.60 -19.19
C SER A 161 30.55 -2.89 -19.02
N VAL A 162 31.25 -3.98 -18.69
CA VAL A 162 30.64 -5.31 -18.62
C VAL A 162 30.80 -5.90 -17.22
N THR A 163 29.71 -6.46 -16.70
CA THR A 163 29.74 -7.30 -15.51
C THR A 163 29.81 -8.77 -15.90
N ILE A 164 30.78 -9.49 -15.32
CA ILE A 164 30.94 -10.94 -15.47
C ILE A 164 30.69 -11.60 -14.12
N HIS A 165 29.70 -12.49 -14.10
CA HIS A 165 29.33 -13.23 -12.90
C HIS A 165 30.21 -14.47 -12.72
N VAL A 166 30.66 -14.68 -11.49
CA VAL A 166 31.42 -15.84 -11.05
C VAL A 166 30.66 -16.47 -9.89
N LYS A 167 30.16 -17.69 -10.07
CA LYS A 167 29.45 -18.40 -9.00
C LYS A 167 30.43 -18.87 -7.93
N ASN A 168 30.20 -18.49 -6.67
CA ASN A 168 31.02 -18.92 -5.55
C ASN A 168 30.83 -20.42 -5.27
N GLY A 169 31.94 -21.15 -5.04
CA GLY A 169 31.93 -22.57 -4.70
C GLY A 169 31.92 -23.58 -5.86
N THR A 170 32.14 -23.14 -7.11
CA THR A 170 32.35 -24.06 -8.25
C THR A 170 33.84 -24.39 -8.42
N GLU A 171 34.17 -25.66 -8.73
CA GLU A 171 35.55 -26.12 -8.98
C GLU A 171 36.22 -25.45 -10.21
N ASN A 172 35.46 -24.72 -11.04
CA ASN A 172 35.89 -24.22 -12.35
C ASN A 172 36.17 -22.69 -12.42
N VAL A 173 36.41 -22.01 -11.28
CA VAL A 173 36.71 -20.56 -11.30
C VAL A 173 37.97 -20.25 -12.11
N HIS A 174 39.00 -21.10 -12.03
CA HIS A 174 40.22 -20.93 -12.82
C HIS A 174 39.97 -21.05 -14.33
N GLU A 175 39.21 -22.05 -14.79
CA GLU A 175 38.86 -22.22 -16.22
C GLU A 175 38.08 -21.01 -16.77
N LEU A 176 37.20 -20.43 -15.94
CA LEU A 176 36.46 -19.23 -16.29
C LEU A 176 37.39 -18.02 -16.48
N LEU A 177 38.32 -17.82 -15.55
CA LEU A 177 39.28 -16.71 -15.59
C LEU A 177 40.26 -16.86 -16.76
N ASP A 178 40.70 -18.08 -17.07
CA ASP A 178 41.53 -18.37 -18.23
C ASP A 178 40.79 -18.08 -19.53
N SER A 179 39.53 -18.54 -19.65
CA SER A 179 38.67 -18.24 -20.80
C SER A 179 38.42 -16.73 -20.95
N LEU A 180 38.28 -16.02 -19.83
CA LEU A 180 38.12 -14.57 -19.81
C LEU A 180 39.41 -13.86 -20.24
N HIS A 181 40.57 -14.34 -19.81
CA HIS A 181 41.85 -13.79 -20.24
C HIS A 181 42.09 -14.00 -21.74
N MET A 182 41.75 -15.18 -22.26
CA MET A 182 41.78 -15.44 -23.71
C MET A 182 40.82 -14.53 -24.48
N LEU A 183 39.64 -14.26 -23.93
CA LEU A 183 38.71 -13.28 -24.50
C LEU A 183 39.30 -11.87 -24.48
N TYR A 184 39.93 -11.47 -23.38
CA TYR A 184 40.58 -10.16 -23.23
C TYR A 184 41.67 -9.92 -24.28
N LEU A 185 42.47 -10.96 -24.58
CA LEU A 185 43.53 -10.91 -25.59
C LEU A 185 43.03 -11.11 -27.02
N SER A 186 41.75 -11.48 -27.22
CA SER A 186 41.21 -11.85 -28.55
C SER A 186 41.18 -10.70 -29.56
N SER A 187 41.17 -9.44 -29.09
CA SER A 187 41.11 -8.25 -29.94
C SER A 187 41.76 -7.04 -29.27
N SER A 188 42.40 -6.19 -30.09
CA SER A 188 42.90 -4.89 -29.62
C SER A 188 41.78 -3.98 -29.12
N LYS A 189 40.56 -4.10 -29.66
CA LYS A 189 39.38 -3.36 -29.19
C LYS A 189 38.91 -3.81 -27.82
N MET A 190 39.06 -5.11 -27.51
CA MET A 190 38.74 -5.64 -26.19
C MET A 190 39.61 -4.95 -25.12
N PHE A 191 40.91 -4.90 -25.36
CA PHE A 191 41.86 -4.23 -24.48
C PHE A 191 41.69 -2.70 -24.41
N SER A 192 41.37 -2.05 -25.53
CA SER A 192 41.29 -0.58 -25.58
C SER A 192 39.94 -0.03 -25.10
N ASN A 193 38.83 -0.75 -25.29
CA ASN A 193 37.48 -0.20 -25.11
C ASN A 193 36.65 -0.82 -23.98
N VAL A 194 37.06 -1.97 -23.41
CA VAL A 194 36.22 -2.71 -22.44
C VAL A 194 36.75 -2.62 -21.02
N ASP A 195 35.91 -2.14 -20.10
CA ASP A 195 36.09 -2.27 -18.66
C ASP A 195 35.33 -3.50 -18.16
N ILE A 196 36.04 -4.45 -17.56
CA ILE A 196 35.51 -5.73 -17.05
C ILE A 196 35.44 -5.70 -15.52
N HIS A 197 34.25 -5.95 -14.98
CA HIS A 197 33.99 -6.01 -13.54
C HIS A 197 33.55 -7.42 -13.15
N LEU A 198 34.24 -8.06 -12.20
CA LEU A 198 33.80 -9.37 -11.70
C LEU A 198 32.83 -9.21 -10.55
N VAL A 199 31.80 -10.05 -10.53
CA VAL A 199 30.87 -10.19 -9.41
C VAL A 199 30.88 -11.64 -8.98
N ILE A 200 31.41 -11.88 -7.78
CA ILE A 200 31.52 -13.20 -7.18
C ILE A 200 30.43 -13.31 -6.12
N ASP A 201 29.43 -14.14 -6.38
CA ASP A 201 28.31 -14.33 -5.46
C ASP A 201 27.81 -15.78 -5.46
N ALA A 202 27.03 -16.17 -4.45
CA ALA A 202 26.44 -17.51 -4.35
C ALA A 202 25.12 -17.66 -5.11
N PHE A 203 24.58 -16.57 -5.68
CA PHE A 203 23.21 -16.48 -6.18
C PHE A 203 23.19 -16.25 -7.68
N ASP A 204 22.70 -17.22 -8.43
CA ASP A 204 22.56 -17.07 -9.88
C ASP A 204 21.48 -16.02 -10.23
N ARG A 205 21.70 -15.24 -11.29
CA ARG A 205 20.72 -14.34 -11.95
C ARG A 205 20.26 -13.13 -11.14
N GLN A 206 21.18 -12.46 -10.43
CA GLN A 206 20.95 -11.12 -9.84
C GLN A 206 21.10 -10.00 -10.90
N PHE A 207 20.36 -10.11 -12.02
CA PHE A 207 20.61 -9.31 -13.22
C PHE A 207 20.52 -7.79 -13.00
N ASN A 208 19.62 -7.30 -12.14
CA ASN A 208 19.51 -5.87 -11.88
C ASN A 208 20.69 -5.33 -11.07
N THR A 209 21.19 -6.08 -10.09
CA THR A 209 22.44 -5.75 -9.38
C THR A 209 23.61 -5.68 -10.37
N TRP A 210 23.75 -6.66 -11.26
CA TRP A 210 24.82 -6.66 -12.27
C TRP A 210 24.69 -5.49 -13.26
N ARG A 211 23.47 -5.13 -13.69
CA ARG A 211 23.22 -3.92 -14.50
C ARG A 211 23.63 -2.65 -13.76
N ASN A 212 23.29 -2.55 -12.47
CA ASN A 212 23.66 -1.41 -11.65
C ASN A 212 25.18 -1.31 -11.51
N ILE A 213 25.90 -2.42 -11.37
CA ILE A 213 27.37 -2.46 -11.29
C ILE A 213 28.02 -1.96 -12.59
N ALA A 214 27.62 -2.50 -13.74
CA ALA A 214 28.12 -2.03 -15.05
C ALA A 214 27.81 -0.53 -15.27
N ARG A 215 26.59 -0.10 -14.95
CA ARG A 215 26.22 1.33 -14.99
C ARG A 215 27.04 2.16 -14.01
N PHE A 216 27.32 1.65 -12.82
CA PHE A 216 28.04 2.38 -11.78
C PHE A 216 29.47 2.71 -12.22
N PHE A 217 30.18 1.73 -12.79
CA PHE A 217 31.58 1.86 -13.16
C PHE A 217 31.84 2.38 -14.58
N ALA A 218 30.80 2.55 -15.42
CA ALA A 218 30.95 3.21 -16.70
C ALA A 218 31.58 4.61 -16.54
N ARG A 219 32.61 4.90 -17.36
CA ARG A 219 33.47 6.09 -17.24
C ARG A 219 32.89 7.36 -17.88
N THR A 220 31.86 7.22 -18.70
CA THR A 220 31.19 8.30 -19.43
C THR A 220 29.86 8.70 -18.75
N ASP A 221 29.28 9.83 -19.14
CA ASP A 221 28.06 10.37 -18.52
C ASP A 221 26.78 9.76 -19.14
N PHE A 222 26.90 9.11 -20.30
CA PHE A 222 25.78 8.48 -21.00
C PHE A 222 26.03 6.99 -21.20
N VAL A 223 25.01 6.19 -20.90
CA VAL A 223 25.08 4.72 -20.99
C VAL A 223 23.94 4.17 -21.85
N MET A 224 24.21 3.05 -22.50
CA MET A 224 23.20 2.24 -23.17
C MET A 224 23.10 0.88 -22.48
N MET A 225 21.95 0.59 -21.87
CA MET A 225 21.69 -0.73 -21.31
C MET A 225 21.35 -1.71 -22.43
N LEU A 226 22.27 -2.63 -22.73
CA LEU A 226 22.15 -3.59 -23.83
C LEU A 226 22.28 -5.03 -23.32
N ASP A 227 21.31 -5.86 -23.66
CA ASP A 227 21.40 -7.30 -23.43
C ASP A 227 22.35 -7.91 -24.46
N ILE A 228 23.18 -8.87 -24.03
CA ILE A 228 24.32 -9.36 -24.82
C ILE A 228 23.93 -9.96 -26.17
N ASP A 229 22.72 -10.50 -26.28
CA ASP A 229 22.21 -11.15 -27.49
C ASP A 229 21.69 -10.14 -28.53
N PHE A 230 21.89 -8.83 -28.34
CA PHE A 230 21.48 -7.82 -29.31
C PHE A 230 22.67 -7.22 -30.05
N SER A 231 22.53 -7.14 -31.37
CA SER A 231 23.56 -6.62 -32.26
C SER A 231 23.24 -5.19 -32.73
N PRO A 232 24.11 -4.21 -32.45
CA PRO A 232 24.05 -2.89 -33.07
C PRO A 232 24.19 -2.98 -34.59
N CYS A 233 23.14 -2.59 -35.32
CA CYS A 233 23.11 -2.70 -36.78
C CYS A 233 23.52 -1.40 -37.49
N THR A 234 23.40 -0.27 -36.81
CA THR A 234 23.71 1.09 -37.30
C THR A 234 24.56 1.86 -36.29
N ASP A 235 25.30 2.87 -36.74
CA ASP A 235 26.13 3.73 -35.88
C ASP A 235 25.31 4.82 -35.18
N PHE A 236 24.51 4.41 -34.19
CA PHE A 236 23.72 5.35 -33.37
C PHE A 236 24.60 6.25 -32.50
N ARG A 237 25.80 5.78 -32.13
CA ARG A 237 26.72 6.51 -31.25
C ARG A 237 27.16 7.80 -31.93
N THR A 238 27.71 7.71 -33.13
CA THR A 238 28.17 8.89 -33.88
C THR A 238 27.01 9.80 -34.22
N ALA A 239 25.84 9.25 -34.57
CA ALA A 239 24.64 10.05 -34.87
C ALA A 239 24.16 10.87 -33.66
N ILE A 240 24.17 10.28 -32.45
CA ILE A 240 23.83 10.99 -31.22
C ILE A 240 24.86 12.09 -30.94
N LEU A 241 26.16 11.75 -30.94
CA LEU A 241 27.24 12.69 -30.61
C LEU A 241 27.30 13.89 -31.56
N ASN A 242 26.99 13.68 -32.85
CA ASN A 242 26.99 14.75 -33.86
C ASN A 242 25.72 15.62 -33.84
N SER A 243 24.67 15.21 -33.12
CA SER A 243 23.41 15.94 -33.05
C SER A 243 23.30 16.72 -31.75
N LYS A 244 23.57 18.04 -31.83
CA LYS A 244 23.42 18.94 -30.68
C LYS A 244 22.03 18.85 -30.04
N VAL A 245 20.97 18.77 -30.85
CA VAL A 245 19.59 18.67 -30.39
C VAL A 245 19.35 17.40 -29.57
N VAL A 246 19.91 16.28 -30.01
CA VAL A 246 19.77 14.99 -29.32
C VAL A 246 20.61 14.96 -28.05
N MET A 247 21.84 15.47 -28.08
CA MET A 247 22.70 15.60 -26.91
C MET A 247 22.12 16.54 -25.85
N ASP A 248 21.56 17.68 -26.25
CA ASP A 248 20.92 18.62 -25.31
C ASP A 248 19.75 17.96 -24.58
N LYS A 249 18.98 17.09 -25.25
CA LYS A 249 17.94 16.27 -24.58
C LYS A 249 18.55 15.35 -23.54
N LEU A 250 19.59 14.58 -23.87
CA LEU A 250 20.26 13.68 -22.93
C LEU A 250 20.86 14.42 -21.72
N ARG A 251 21.48 15.59 -21.95
CA ARG A 251 22.11 16.41 -20.89
C ARG A 251 21.12 16.82 -19.80
N THR A 252 19.84 17.02 -20.13
CA THR A 252 18.77 17.35 -19.17
C THR A 252 18.57 16.27 -18.09
N GLY A 253 18.91 15.01 -18.39
CA GLY A 253 18.59 13.87 -17.54
C GLY A 253 17.09 13.49 -17.52
N LEU A 254 16.26 14.09 -18.38
CA LEU A 254 14.82 13.82 -18.50
C LEU A 254 14.44 13.13 -19.82
N ALA A 255 15.45 12.66 -20.57
CA ALA A 255 15.26 11.96 -21.83
C ALA A 255 16.07 10.65 -21.87
N ALA A 256 15.43 9.61 -22.41
CA ALA A 256 16.06 8.36 -22.77
C ALA A 256 15.81 8.08 -24.26
N LEU A 257 16.86 7.82 -25.03
CA LEU A 257 16.79 7.61 -26.47
C LEU A 257 16.60 6.12 -26.76
N VAL A 258 15.45 5.75 -27.32
CA VAL A 258 15.11 4.39 -27.69
C VAL A 258 15.75 4.03 -29.02
N ILE A 259 16.41 2.87 -29.05
CA ILE A 259 16.85 2.19 -30.26
C ILE A 259 15.94 0.97 -30.46
N PRO A 260 15.05 0.99 -31.48
CA PRO A 260 14.11 -0.10 -31.75
C PRO A 260 14.79 -1.45 -32.00
N ALA A 261 14.11 -2.53 -31.62
CA ALA A 261 14.63 -3.89 -31.67
C ALA A 261 13.82 -4.78 -32.60
N PHE A 262 14.51 -5.64 -33.34
CA PHE A 262 13.93 -6.54 -34.33
C PHE A 262 14.45 -7.96 -34.15
N GLU A 263 13.74 -8.94 -34.70
CA GLU A 263 14.14 -10.34 -34.71
C GLU A 263 13.76 -11.04 -36.01
N TYR A 264 14.50 -12.11 -36.31
CA TYR A 264 14.12 -13.02 -37.39
C TYR A 264 13.17 -14.08 -36.83
N PRO A 265 11.92 -14.17 -37.33
CA PRO A 265 10.96 -15.19 -36.85
C PRO A 265 11.45 -16.62 -37.08
N LYS A 266 12.25 -16.83 -38.14
CA LYS A 266 12.93 -18.09 -38.41
C LYS A 266 14.26 -18.12 -37.66
N HIS A 267 14.41 -19.10 -36.77
CA HIS A 267 15.58 -19.23 -35.91
C HIS A 267 16.90 -19.13 -36.70
N GLU A 268 17.03 -19.95 -37.76
CA GLU A 268 18.21 -20.09 -38.61
C GLU A 268 18.67 -18.78 -39.28
N ASP A 269 17.71 -17.93 -39.67
CA ASP A 269 18.00 -16.65 -40.35
C ASP A 269 18.58 -15.61 -39.39
N GLY A 270 18.35 -15.76 -38.08
CA GLY A 270 18.79 -14.85 -37.03
C GLY A 270 20.04 -15.27 -36.27
N ILE A 271 20.71 -16.37 -36.67
CA ILE A 271 21.94 -16.86 -36.02
C ILE A 271 23.16 -16.06 -36.48
N ASP A 272 23.28 -15.82 -37.79
CA ASP A 272 24.44 -15.19 -38.42
C ASP A 272 24.29 -13.67 -38.50
N GLU A 273 24.84 -12.97 -37.51
CA GLU A 273 24.80 -11.51 -37.39
C GLU A 273 25.52 -10.75 -38.52
N SER A 274 26.34 -11.42 -39.34
CA SER A 274 27.01 -10.80 -40.49
C SER A 274 26.03 -10.45 -41.60
N ARG A 275 24.89 -11.16 -41.64
CA ARG A 275 23.81 -10.97 -42.63
C ARG A 275 22.80 -9.90 -42.24
N PHE A 276 22.93 -9.34 -41.05
CA PHE A 276 22.00 -8.34 -40.55
C PHE A 276 22.07 -7.04 -41.39
N PRO A 277 20.93 -6.43 -41.73
CA PRO A 277 20.89 -5.19 -42.48
C PRO A 277 21.66 -4.07 -41.75
N ARG A 278 22.34 -3.22 -42.52
CA ARG A 278 23.15 -2.10 -42.00
C ARG A 278 22.53 -0.73 -42.21
N SER A 279 21.35 -0.68 -42.81
CA SER A 279 20.59 0.55 -43.05
C SER A 279 19.10 0.31 -42.81
N LYS A 280 18.38 1.38 -42.42
CA LYS A 280 16.93 1.35 -42.25
C LYS A 280 16.21 0.90 -43.53
N SER A 281 16.69 1.31 -44.71
CA SER A 281 16.09 0.90 -45.99
C SER A 281 16.18 -0.60 -46.24
N ALA A 282 17.32 -1.23 -45.91
CA ALA A 282 17.50 -2.67 -46.00
C ALA A 282 16.62 -3.41 -44.97
N LEU A 283 16.55 -2.90 -43.74
CA LEU A 283 15.66 -3.41 -42.70
C LEU A 283 14.20 -3.40 -43.15
N VAL A 284 13.69 -2.25 -43.61
CA VAL A 284 12.30 -2.08 -44.08
C VAL A 284 12.00 -3.02 -45.26
N SER A 285 12.97 -3.26 -46.14
CA SER A 285 12.82 -4.22 -47.24
C SER A 285 12.65 -5.65 -46.72
N LEU A 286 13.40 -6.05 -45.69
CA LEU A 286 13.26 -7.35 -45.03
C LEU A 286 11.94 -7.47 -44.26
N VAL A 287 11.47 -6.39 -43.63
CA VAL A 287 10.17 -6.35 -42.95
C VAL A 287 9.04 -6.56 -43.94
N ARG A 288 9.05 -5.83 -45.08
CA ARG A 288 8.06 -6.00 -46.15
C ARG A 288 8.07 -7.40 -46.76
N ALA A 289 9.25 -8.04 -46.81
CA ALA A 289 9.41 -9.41 -47.25
C ALA A 289 9.02 -10.46 -46.18
N GLY A 290 8.59 -10.04 -44.98
CA GLY A 290 8.21 -10.92 -43.88
C GLY A 290 9.37 -11.73 -43.29
N LYS A 291 10.63 -11.33 -43.56
CA LYS A 291 11.83 -12.05 -43.08
C LYS A 291 12.26 -11.60 -41.69
N ILE A 292 11.97 -10.36 -41.32
CA ILE A 292 12.29 -9.79 -40.03
C ILE A 292 11.04 -9.09 -39.48
N ALA A 293 10.84 -9.14 -38.17
CA ALA A 293 9.72 -8.53 -37.48
C ALA A 293 10.21 -7.70 -36.29
N MET A 294 9.32 -6.93 -35.67
CA MET A 294 9.62 -6.33 -34.38
C MET A 294 9.97 -7.42 -33.36
N PHE A 295 10.93 -7.15 -32.47
CA PHE A 295 11.33 -8.10 -31.45
C PHE A 295 10.14 -8.47 -30.55
N HIS A 296 10.01 -9.76 -30.24
CA HIS A 296 8.93 -10.31 -29.44
C HIS A 296 7.52 -10.05 -30.01
N ALA A 297 7.36 -10.14 -31.33
CA ALA A 297 6.07 -9.90 -32.00
C ALA A 297 4.93 -10.84 -31.53
N SER A 298 5.28 -12.02 -31.00
CA SER A 298 4.34 -13.02 -30.48
C SER A 298 4.04 -12.90 -28.98
N TRP A 299 4.84 -12.12 -28.25
CA TRP A 299 4.65 -11.87 -26.82
C TRP A 299 3.78 -10.62 -26.62
N GLY A 300 3.18 -10.47 -25.44
CA GLY A 300 2.24 -9.37 -25.12
C GLY A 300 2.77 -7.97 -25.45
N PRO A 301 1.98 -6.90 -25.25
CA PRO A 301 2.17 -5.64 -25.97
C PRO A 301 3.50 -4.93 -25.74
N GLY A 302 4.37 -5.34 -24.81
CA GLY A 302 5.66 -4.72 -24.43
C GLY A 302 6.25 -3.70 -25.41
N HIS A 303 6.75 -4.12 -26.57
CA HIS A 303 7.43 -3.22 -27.53
C HIS A 303 6.50 -2.31 -28.38
N SER A 304 5.18 -2.39 -28.23
CA SER A 304 4.22 -1.60 -29.02
C SER A 304 4.33 -0.09 -28.79
N SER A 305 4.89 0.34 -27.66
CA SER A 305 5.07 1.77 -27.35
C SER A 305 6.08 2.47 -28.29
N THR A 306 6.94 1.74 -28.99
CA THR A 306 7.85 2.30 -30.01
C THR A 306 7.08 2.88 -31.22
N ASP A 307 5.85 2.40 -31.46
CA ASP A 307 5.10 2.64 -32.70
C ASP A 307 5.94 2.31 -33.95
N TYR A 308 6.04 1.01 -34.28
CA TYR A 308 6.82 0.57 -35.44
C TYR A 308 6.24 1.06 -36.78
N ASN A 309 4.94 1.31 -36.86
CA ASN A 309 4.33 1.89 -38.06
C ASN A 309 4.86 3.31 -38.30
N ARG A 310 4.89 4.13 -37.24
CA ARG A 310 5.54 5.43 -37.28
C ARG A 310 7.04 5.31 -37.57
N TYR A 311 7.73 4.36 -36.95
CA TYR A 311 9.16 4.13 -37.21
C TYR A 311 9.44 3.91 -38.70
N TYR A 312 8.65 3.07 -39.39
CA TYR A 312 8.83 2.81 -40.83
C TYR A 312 8.55 4.03 -41.71
N ALA A 313 7.60 4.89 -41.30
CA ALA A 313 7.21 6.10 -42.04
C ALA A 313 8.07 7.34 -41.70
N ALA A 314 8.82 7.31 -40.60
CA ALA A 314 9.59 8.44 -40.10
C ALA A 314 10.69 8.87 -41.08
N SER A 315 10.85 10.19 -41.20
CA SER A 315 11.85 10.81 -42.09
C SER A 315 13.28 10.53 -41.61
N PRO A 316 14.29 10.52 -42.50
CA PRO A 316 15.69 10.43 -42.08
C PRO A 316 16.06 11.52 -41.08
N GLY A 317 16.71 11.14 -39.99
CA GLY A 317 17.11 11.98 -38.87
C GLY A 317 16.00 12.27 -37.85
N GLU A 318 14.77 11.77 -38.07
CA GLU A 318 13.64 12.05 -37.17
C GLU A 318 13.84 11.40 -35.80
N VAL A 319 13.59 12.18 -34.75
CA VAL A 319 13.54 11.73 -33.36
C VAL A 319 12.19 12.12 -32.79
N TYR A 320 11.41 11.14 -32.34
CA TYR A 320 10.05 11.38 -31.87
C TYR A 320 9.79 10.81 -30.48
N LYS A 321 8.95 11.50 -29.70
CA LYS A 321 8.58 11.06 -28.34
C LYS A 321 7.63 9.87 -28.40
N VAL A 322 7.82 8.91 -27.51
CA VAL A 322 6.83 7.86 -27.21
C VAL A 322 5.65 8.50 -26.47
N THR A 323 4.45 8.40 -27.05
CA THR A 323 3.23 9.02 -26.49
C THR A 323 2.25 8.01 -25.87
N SER A 324 2.40 6.74 -26.18
CA SER A 324 1.52 5.65 -25.74
C SER A 324 2.32 4.63 -24.94
N TYR A 325 2.85 5.07 -23.80
CA TYR A 325 3.61 4.22 -22.88
C TYR A 325 2.69 3.19 -22.22
N GLN A 326 3.28 2.04 -21.88
CA GLN A 326 2.67 1.00 -21.08
C GLN A 326 3.72 0.36 -20.18
N SER A 327 3.31 -0.17 -19.03
CA SER A 327 4.24 -0.71 -18.03
C SER A 327 5.14 -1.83 -18.56
N ALA A 328 4.62 -2.70 -19.43
CA ALA A 328 5.40 -3.80 -20.00
C ALA A 328 6.45 -3.35 -21.04
N TYR A 329 6.58 -2.05 -21.32
CA TYR A 329 7.49 -1.55 -22.35
C TYR A 329 8.94 -1.70 -21.95
N GLU A 330 9.68 -2.50 -22.73
CA GLU A 330 11.05 -2.89 -22.44
C GLU A 330 12.05 -2.44 -23.53
N PRO A 331 12.16 -1.13 -23.84
CA PRO A 331 13.07 -0.66 -24.88
C PRO A 331 14.56 -0.80 -24.54
N TYR A 332 15.40 -0.72 -25.57
CA TYR A 332 16.84 -0.50 -25.43
C TYR A 332 17.11 0.99 -25.51
N VAL A 333 17.73 1.55 -24.47
CA VAL A 333 17.79 3.00 -24.30
C VAL A 333 19.18 3.51 -23.99
N VAL A 334 19.51 4.66 -24.59
CA VAL A 334 20.64 5.52 -24.20
C VAL A 334 20.13 6.58 -23.24
N PHE A 335 20.74 6.71 -22.07
CA PHE A 335 20.31 7.65 -21.03
C PHE A 335 21.48 8.14 -20.18
N LYS A 336 21.25 9.17 -19.39
CA LYS A 336 22.26 9.71 -18.48
C LYS A 336 22.54 8.73 -17.34
N LYS A 337 23.82 8.42 -17.12
CA LYS A 337 24.28 7.44 -16.12
C LYS A 337 23.92 7.86 -14.71
N ASP A 338 24.05 9.13 -14.38
CA ASP A 338 23.84 9.65 -13.03
C ASP A 338 22.36 10.00 -12.79
N GLY A 339 21.86 9.64 -11.61
CA GLY A 339 20.53 9.99 -11.14
C GLY A 339 19.59 8.78 -10.94
N PRO A 340 18.64 8.87 -9.99
CA PRO A 340 17.63 7.83 -9.83
C PRO A 340 16.64 7.83 -11.01
N PRO A 341 16.00 6.68 -11.29
CA PRO A 341 16.10 5.43 -10.54
C PRO A 341 17.26 4.53 -10.98
N TRP A 342 17.68 3.69 -10.05
CA TRP A 342 18.50 2.51 -10.32
C TRP A 342 17.59 1.30 -10.55
N CYS A 343 18.07 0.25 -11.21
CA CYS A 343 17.25 -0.93 -11.41
C CYS A 343 17.02 -1.62 -10.06
N ASP A 344 15.77 -1.88 -9.69
CA ASP A 344 15.42 -2.48 -8.39
C ASP A 344 16.04 -3.88 -8.25
N GLU A 345 16.89 -4.06 -7.23
CA GLU A 345 17.73 -5.24 -7.01
C GLU A 345 16.95 -6.43 -6.44
N ARG A 346 15.68 -6.24 -6.04
CA ARG A 346 14.79 -7.32 -5.58
C ARG A 346 14.36 -8.26 -6.70
N PHE A 347 14.54 -7.85 -7.96
CA PHE A 347 14.19 -8.63 -9.15
C PHE A 347 15.28 -9.66 -9.49
N ILE A 348 14.91 -10.94 -9.46
CA ILE A 348 15.83 -12.08 -9.55
C ILE A 348 15.24 -13.16 -10.45
N GLY A 349 16.08 -13.85 -11.22
CA GLY A 349 15.64 -14.88 -12.17
C GLY A 349 15.15 -14.26 -13.49
N TYR A 350 14.23 -14.92 -14.20
CA TYR A 350 13.70 -14.43 -15.48
C TYR A 350 12.34 -13.72 -15.33
N GLY A 351 12.15 -12.68 -16.14
CA GLY A 351 10.89 -11.97 -16.33
C GLY A 351 10.74 -10.70 -15.50
N GLY A 352 10.35 -9.61 -16.15
CA GLY A 352 9.98 -8.34 -15.50
C GLY A 352 11.15 -7.49 -14.95
N ASN A 353 12.37 -8.01 -14.85
CA ASN A 353 13.51 -7.31 -14.23
C ASN A 353 13.86 -5.97 -14.93
N LYS A 354 14.01 -6.00 -16.25
CA LYS A 354 14.35 -4.81 -17.05
C LYS A 354 13.13 -3.94 -17.30
N ALA A 355 11.95 -4.53 -17.51
CA ALA A 355 10.68 -3.80 -17.54
C ALA A 355 10.42 -3.01 -16.25
N ALA A 356 10.81 -3.53 -15.07
CA ALA A 356 10.72 -2.81 -13.80
C ALA A 356 11.64 -1.58 -13.76
N CYS A 357 12.90 -1.75 -14.17
CA CYS A 357 13.86 -0.65 -14.25
C CYS A 357 13.39 0.46 -15.20
N LEU A 358 12.84 0.09 -16.36
CA LEU A 358 12.35 1.04 -17.37
C LEU A 358 11.02 1.66 -16.96
N PHE A 359 10.13 0.90 -16.30
CA PHE A 359 8.91 1.45 -15.71
C PHE A 359 9.22 2.52 -14.68
N GLU A 360 10.13 2.23 -13.76
CA GLU A 360 10.52 3.21 -12.75
C GLU A 360 11.18 4.44 -13.37
N MET A 361 12.04 4.26 -14.38
CA MET A 361 12.66 5.35 -15.13
C MET A 361 11.60 6.26 -15.76
N TYR A 362 10.54 5.70 -16.33
CA TYR A 362 9.44 6.50 -16.85
C TYR A 362 8.73 7.29 -15.75
N LEU A 363 8.41 6.63 -14.63
CA LEU A 363 7.74 7.25 -13.48
C LEU A 363 8.57 8.37 -12.86
N SER A 364 9.91 8.34 -12.93
CA SER A 364 10.74 9.43 -12.40
C SER A 364 10.74 10.71 -13.24
N GLY A 365 9.99 10.72 -14.35
CA GLY A 365 9.84 11.86 -15.25
C GLY A 365 10.74 11.81 -16.48
N ILE A 366 11.46 10.70 -16.72
CA ILE A 366 12.25 10.51 -17.94
C ILE A 366 11.32 10.10 -19.09
N SER A 367 11.34 10.86 -20.18
CA SER A 367 10.58 10.57 -21.39
C SER A 367 11.40 9.79 -22.42
N TYR A 368 10.75 8.86 -23.12
CA TYR A 368 11.38 8.08 -24.18
C TYR A 368 11.26 8.75 -25.55
N TYR A 369 12.35 8.73 -26.31
CA TYR A 369 12.41 9.29 -27.67
C TYR A 369 13.03 8.28 -28.63
N VAL A 370 12.31 7.88 -29.68
CA VAL A 370 12.77 6.90 -30.66
C VAL A 370 13.72 7.56 -31.66
N LEU A 371 14.88 6.96 -31.87
CA LEU A 371 15.80 7.31 -32.94
C LEU A 371 15.41 6.54 -34.22
N ALA A 372 14.75 7.21 -35.15
CA ALA A 372 14.06 6.53 -36.24
C ALA A 372 14.98 5.90 -37.31
N ASP A 373 16.28 6.21 -37.31
CA ASP A 373 17.25 5.64 -38.25
C ASP A 373 18.03 4.46 -37.71
N HIS A 374 17.92 4.22 -36.41
CA HIS A 374 18.74 3.25 -35.71
C HIS A 374 17.91 2.06 -35.27
N PHE A 375 18.55 0.90 -35.19
CA PHE A 375 17.92 -0.32 -34.73
C PHE A 375 18.93 -1.36 -34.27
N LEU A 376 18.42 -2.32 -33.51
CA LEU A 376 19.11 -3.50 -33.02
C LEU A 376 18.42 -4.74 -33.57
N ILE A 377 19.17 -5.83 -33.70
CA ILE A 377 18.61 -7.13 -34.04
C ILE A 377 19.03 -8.14 -32.98
N HIS A 378 18.04 -8.88 -32.48
CA HIS A 378 18.24 -10.00 -31.58
C HIS A 378 18.89 -11.17 -32.31
N GLN A 379 19.96 -11.73 -31.73
CA GLN A 379 20.57 -12.97 -32.18
C GLN A 379 19.82 -14.15 -31.56
N ASN A 380 19.19 -14.94 -32.42
CA ASN A 380 18.33 -16.03 -32.01
C ASN A 380 19.09 -17.09 -31.19
N HIS A 381 18.54 -17.45 -30.02
CA HIS A 381 19.04 -18.51 -29.15
C HIS A 381 17.88 -19.16 -28.39
N LEU A 382 18.07 -20.38 -27.86
CA LEU A 382 17.02 -21.07 -27.10
C LEU A 382 16.92 -20.49 -25.67
N TYR A 383 15.72 -20.13 -25.25
CA TYR A 383 15.42 -19.68 -23.89
C TYR A 383 14.97 -20.86 -23.00
N GLU A 384 15.40 -20.88 -21.75
CA GLU A 384 14.75 -21.65 -20.68
C GLU A 384 13.81 -20.72 -19.92
N GLU A 385 12.50 -20.97 -19.93
CA GLU A 385 11.53 -20.08 -19.31
C GLU A 385 10.70 -20.72 -18.20
N THR A 386 10.69 -20.04 -17.06
CA THR A 386 9.48 -19.80 -16.25
C THR A 386 9.62 -18.43 -15.58
N ALA A 387 8.63 -17.53 -15.75
CA ALA A 387 8.59 -16.22 -15.10
C ALA A 387 7.38 -16.10 -14.15
N ARG A 388 7.57 -15.43 -13.00
CA ARG A 388 6.62 -15.39 -11.86
C ARG A 388 6.02 -13.98 -11.61
N ARG A 389 5.04 -14.01 -10.70
CA ARG A 389 4.01 -13.04 -10.28
C ARG A 389 4.46 -11.71 -9.61
N ILE A 390 5.76 -11.37 -9.54
CA ILE A 390 6.32 -10.28 -8.70
C ILE A 390 6.07 -8.86 -9.28
N TYR A 391 5.91 -8.74 -10.59
CA TYR A 391 5.89 -7.45 -11.29
C TYR A 391 4.66 -6.56 -10.99
N SER A 392 3.51 -7.15 -10.61
CA SER A 392 2.29 -6.38 -10.34
C SER A 392 2.41 -5.53 -9.07
N ASP A 393 2.91 -6.12 -7.99
CA ASP A 393 3.02 -5.47 -6.68
C ASP A 393 4.06 -4.33 -6.73
N PHE A 394 5.16 -4.55 -7.44
CA PHE A 394 6.18 -3.52 -7.69
C PHE A 394 5.59 -2.28 -8.38
N ARG A 395 4.71 -2.45 -9.37
CA ARG A 395 4.12 -1.32 -10.10
C ARG A 395 3.29 -0.42 -9.19
N GLU A 396 2.52 -1.02 -8.30
CA GLU A 396 1.70 -0.30 -7.33
C GLU A 396 2.57 0.46 -6.32
N GLU A 397 3.58 -0.23 -5.76
CA GLU A 397 4.55 0.38 -4.82
C GLU A 397 5.30 1.56 -5.46
N ALA A 398 5.85 1.37 -6.67
CA ALA A 398 6.58 2.41 -7.38
C ALA A 398 5.68 3.61 -7.67
N CYS A 399 4.45 3.37 -8.10
CA CYS A 399 3.50 4.45 -8.35
C CYS A 399 3.18 5.26 -7.09
N LEU A 400 2.88 4.61 -5.96
CA LEU A 400 2.64 5.30 -4.69
C LEU A 400 3.87 6.12 -4.26
N ARG A 401 5.07 5.56 -4.41
CA ARG A 401 6.34 6.22 -4.09
C ARG A 401 6.54 7.49 -4.92
N TYR A 402 6.43 7.42 -6.24
CA TYR A 402 6.66 8.59 -7.11
C TYR A 402 5.53 9.62 -7.03
N LEU A 403 4.27 9.21 -6.91
CA LEU A 403 3.16 10.15 -6.69
C LEU A 403 3.36 10.93 -5.39
N THR A 404 3.73 10.25 -4.30
CA THR A 404 4.01 10.89 -3.01
C THR A 404 5.23 11.82 -3.11
N LEU A 405 6.32 11.35 -3.71
CA LEU A 405 7.54 12.15 -3.90
C LEU A 405 7.26 13.43 -4.68
N PHE A 406 6.56 13.35 -5.81
CA PHE A 406 6.27 14.54 -6.61
C PHE A 406 5.25 15.45 -5.95
N ARG A 407 4.26 14.91 -5.25
CA ARG A 407 3.31 15.70 -4.47
C ARG A 407 4.01 16.51 -3.38
N ASN A 408 4.83 15.87 -2.56
CA ASN A 408 5.53 16.51 -1.44
C ASN A 408 6.50 17.62 -1.89
N ASN A 409 7.00 17.53 -3.12
CA ASN A 409 7.89 18.53 -3.70
C ASN A 409 7.17 19.53 -4.63
N GLY A 410 5.84 19.51 -4.72
CA GLY A 410 5.07 20.40 -5.61
C GLY A 410 5.28 20.15 -7.12
N MET A 411 5.84 19.00 -7.50
CA MET A 411 6.16 18.63 -8.87
C MET A 411 5.06 17.79 -9.56
N LEU A 412 3.99 17.40 -8.86
CA LEU A 412 3.00 16.46 -9.43
C LEU A 412 2.31 16.99 -10.70
N ASN A 413 2.15 18.31 -10.82
CA ASN A 413 1.51 18.96 -11.96
C ASN A 413 2.50 19.49 -13.01
N ASP A 414 3.80 19.28 -12.83
CA ASP A 414 4.82 19.70 -13.78
C ASP A 414 5.14 18.60 -14.82
N THR A 415 6.13 18.86 -15.68
CA THR A 415 6.56 17.89 -16.70
C THR A 415 7.19 16.62 -16.12
N ARG A 416 7.81 16.67 -14.94
CA ARG A 416 8.36 15.48 -14.25
C ARG A 416 7.25 14.62 -13.64
N GLY A 417 6.25 15.23 -13.01
CA GLY A 417 5.12 14.52 -12.41
C GLY A 417 4.14 13.91 -13.41
N SER A 418 4.11 14.44 -14.64
CA SER A 418 3.13 14.06 -15.67
C SER A 418 3.13 12.57 -16.01
N ASN A 419 4.31 11.96 -16.21
CA ASN A 419 4.45 10.53 -16.51
C ASN A 419 3.87 9.66 -15.38
N ALA A 420 4.21 9.96 -14.13
CA ALA A 420 3.71 9.22 -12.97
C ALA A 420 2.20 9.37 -12.83
N ARG A 421 1.67 10.59 -13.00
CA ARG A 421 0.23 10.83 -12.95
C ARG A 421 -0.53 10.02 -14.00
N GLU A 422 -0.08 10.03 -15.25
CA GLU A 422 -0.74 9.34 -16.36
C GLU A 422 -0.69 7.81 -16.20
N GLU A 423 0.47 7.24 -15.87
CA GLU A 423 0.60 5.79 -15.76
C GLU A 423 -0.03 5.22 -14.50
N CYS A 424 0.10 5.91 -13.37
CA CYS A 424 -0.39 5.41 -12.10
C CYS A 424 -1.92 5.47 -12.00
N GLN A 425 -2.58 6.38 -12.73
CA GLN A 425 -4.03 6.38 -12.89
C GLN A 425 -4.58 5.14 -13.62
N LYS A 426 -3.73 4.41 -14.38
CA LYS A 426 -4.13 3.16 -15.02
C LYS A 426 -4.23 1.99 -14.01
N ILE A 427 -3.68 2.15 -12.80
CA ILE A 427 -3.73 1.16 -11.74
C ILE A 427 -5.00 1.37 -10.91
N ARG A 428 -5.90 0.39 -10.91
CA ARG A 428 -7.25 0.51 -10.34
C ARG A 428 -7.27 0.88 -8.85
N SER A 429 -6.32 0.36 -8.06
CA SER A 429 -6.19 0.69 -6.63
C SER A 429 -5.72 2.13 -6.40
N ILE A 430 -4.91 2.67 -7.31
CA ILE A 430 -4.35 4.02 -7.23
C ILE A 430 -5.31 5.06 -7.80
N ALA A 431 -6.03 4.74 -8.87
CA ALA A 431 -7.05 5.61 -9.48
C ALA A 431 -8.20 6.00 -8.53
N ARG A 432 -8.30 5.34 -7.37
CA ARG A 432 -9.34 5.52 -6.35
C ARG A 432 -8.84 6.20 -5.07
N ILE A 433 -7.56 6.53 -5.01
CA ILE A 433 -6.97 7.32 -3.92
C ILE A 433 -7.61 8.71 -3.98
N ALA A 434 -8.35 9.05 -2.92
CA ALA A 434 -9.01 10.34 -2.79
C ALA A 434 -7.99 11.45 -2.55
N THR A 435 -8.22 12.61 -3.16
CA THR A 435 -7.36 13.78 -3.01
C THR A 435 -7.44 14.35 -1.58
N GLU A 436 -8.58 14.24 -0.90
CA GLU A 436 -8.82 14.79 0.45
C GLU A 436 -9.85 13.95 1.20
N LEU A 437 -9.59 13.64 2.48
CA LEU A 437 -10.53 12.99 3.39
C LEU A 437 -10.77 13.88 4.60
N TYR A 438 -12.03 14.24 4.83
CA TYR A 438 -12.43 15.09 5.94
C TYR A 438 -12.81 14.23 7.14
N LEU A 439 -12.09 14.40 8.26
CA LEU A 439 -12.36 13.71 9.52
C LEU A 439 -12.87 14.70 10.57
N GLY A 440 -13.88 14.26 11.31
CA GLY A 440 -14.25 14.90 12.57
C GLY A 440 -13.16 14.77 13.63
N HIS A 441 -13.45 15.29 14.81
CA HIS A 441 -12.57 15.15 15.97
C HIS A 441 -12.37 13.66 16.30
N ILE A 442 -11.14 13.16 16.15
CA ILE A 442 -10.70 11.81 16.53
C ILE A 442 -10.00 11.95 17.88
N VAL A 443 -10.33 11.09 18.84
CA VAL A 443 -9.77 11.16 20.20
C VAL A 443 -8.92 9.93 20.53
N TRP A 444 -9.30 8.75 20.02
CA TRP A 444 -8.73 7.48 20.50
C TRP A 444 -8.02 6.66 19.41
N ALA A 445 -8.11 7.09 18.14
CA ALA A 445 -7.64 6.34 16.98
C ALA A 445 -6.62 7.12 16.11
N ASP A 446 -5.85 8.08 16.68
CA ASP A 446 -4.88 8.88 15.92
C ASP A 446 -3.82 8.05 15.16
N GLU A 447 -3.29 7.01 15.81
CA GLU A 447 -2.33 6.10 15.15
C GLU A 447 -3.00 5.26 14.05
N ASP A 448 -4.25 4.84 14.26
CA ASP A 448 -5.03 4.12 13.25
C ASP A 448 -5.34 5.02 12.05
N VAL A 449 -5.59 6.32 12.23
CA VAL A 449 -5.74 7.29 11.12
C VAL A 449 -4.47 7.31 10.28
N LYS A 450 -3.30 7.47 10.90
CA LYS A 450 -2.01 7.48 10.19
C LYS A 450 -1.76 6.18 9.44
N GLN A 451 -2.07 5.04 10.06
CA GLN A 451 -1.81 3.73 9.49
C GLN A 451 -2.81 3.36 8.37
N LEU A 452 -4.10 3.60 8.59
CA LEU A 452 -5.17 3.18 7.68
C LEU A 452 -5.37 4.14 6.52
N LEU A 453 -5.19 5.45 6.76
CA LEU A 453 -5.58 6.50 5.81
C LEU A 453 -4.39 7.33 5.31
N GLY A 454 -3.35 7.52 6.13
CA GLY A 454 -2.16 8.30 5.76
C GLY A 454 -1.50 7.90 4.42
N PRO A 455 -1.42 6.61 4.06
CA PRO A 455 -0.88 6.20 2.76
C PRO A 455 -1.82 6.43 1.56
N ILE A 456 -3.11 6.72 1.79
CA ILE A 456 -4.16 6.67 0.77
C ILE A 456 -5.04 7.93 0.67
N ALA A 457 -4.91 8.90 1.57
CA ALA A 457 -5.62 10.18 1.50
C ALA A 457 -4.90 11.27 2.32
N ASP A 458 -5.04 12.53 1.90
CA ASP A 458 -4.69 13.67 2.74
C ASP A 458 -5.82 13.91 3.76
N VAL A 459 -5.52 13.67 5.03
CA VAL A 459 -6.49 13.76 6.12
C VAL A 459 -6.62 15.22 6.58
N ILE A 460 -7.80 15.79 6.42
CA ILE A 460 -8.15 17.13 6.86
C ILE A 460 -9.05 17.02 8.09
N HIS A 461 -8.57 17.52 9.22
CA HIS A 461 -9.35 17.55 10.46
C HIS A 461 -10.22 18.80 10.51
N PHE A 462 -11.49 18.65 10.88
CA PHE A 462 -12.33 19.79 11.24
C PHE A 462 -11.81 20.42 12.53
N ASP A 463 -11.46 21.71 12.46
CA ASP A 463 -10.89 22.51 13.55
C ASP A 463 -11.87 23.57 14.09
N THR A 464 -13.13 23.51 13.67
CA THR A 464 -14.17 24.46 14.07
C THR A 464 -14.81 24.06 15.41
N PRO A 465 -14.85 24.94 16.41
CA PRO A 465 -15.24 24.60 17.78
C PRO A 465 -16.75 24.49 17.99
N THR A 466 -17.57 25.06 17.11
CA THR A 466 -19.04 24.97 17.20
C THR A 466 -19.66 24.51 15.89
N ARG A 467 -20.89 23.97 15.96
CA ARG A 467 -21.67 23.65 14.77
C ARG A 467 -21.93 24.89 13.90
N ALA A 468 -22.12 26.06 14.51
CA ALA A 468 -22.28 27.31 13.76
C ALA A 468 -21.00 27.69 13.02
N ASP A 469 -19.83 27.56 13.65
CA ASP A 469 -18.52 27.81 13.02
C ASP A 469 -18.23 26.79 11.92
N PHE A 470 -18.57 25.52 12.16
CA PHE A 470 -18.50 24.45 11.17
C PHE A 470 -19.34 24.80 9.95
N LEU A 471 -20.61 25.20 10.14
CA LEU A 471 -21.55 25.58 9.07
C LEU A 471 -21.22 26.92 8.39
N ALA A 472 -20.50 27.83 9.07
CA ALA A 472 -20.00 29.07 8.48
C ALA A 472 -18.73 28.84 7.66
N ALA A 473 -17.84 27.97 8.13
CA ALA A 473 -16.70 27.46 7.37
C ALA A 473 -17.19 26.70 6.14
N PHE A 474 -18.20 25.85 6.33
CA PHE A 474 -19.30 25.39 5.48
C PHE A 474 -19.84 26.12 4.20
N GLN A 475 -19.46 27.34 3.79
CA GLN A 475 -20.21 28.11 2.75
C GLN A 475 -19.56 28.10 1.34
N PRO A 476 -20.23 28.53 0.24
CA PRO A 476 -19.56 28.82 -1.04
C PRO A 476 -18.46 29.88 -0.82
N ASN A 477 -17.20 29.54 -1.11
CA ASN A 477 -15.97 30.28 -0.74
C ASN A 477 -15.59 30.29 0.76
N GLY A 478 -16.28 29.53 1.60
CA GLY A 478 -15.82 29.17 2.94
C GLY A 478 -14.79 28.04 2.90
N LYS A 479 -14.16 27.73 4.04
CA LYS A 479 -13.16 26.65 4.21
C LYS A 479 -13.71 25.26 3.86
N TYR A 480 -15.02 25.06 3.94
CA TYR A 480 -15.77 23.83 3.67
C TYR A 480 -17.17 24.21 3.04
N HIS A 481 -18.04 23.34 2.50
CA HIS A 481 -19.19 23.74 1.63
C HIS A 481 -20.59 23.06 1.86
N ASP A 482 -21.70 23.82 2.08
CA ASP A 482 -23.11 23.51 2.48
C ASP A 482 -24.10 24.56 1.88
N VAL A 483 -25.45 24.42 1.73
CA VAL A 483 -26.55 24.14 2.70
C VAL A 483 -27.68 23.27 2.14
N GLU A 484 -27.73 22.03 2.62
CA GLU A 484 -28.84 21.32 3.32
C GLU A 484 -28.27 19.92 3.64
N ILE A 485 -27.10 19.94 4.30
CA ILE A 485 -26.02 18.92 4.46
C ILE A 485 -25.83 18.00 3.25
N VAL A 486 -26.79 17.13 2.97
CA VAL A 486 -26.79 16.35 1.74
C VAL A 486 -26.89 17.25 0.52
N ASP A 487 -27.83 18.21 0.50
CA ASP A 487 -28.07 19.07 -0.65
C ASP A 487 -26.93 20.07 -0.92
N GLY A 488 -26.17 20.41 0.12
CA GLY A 488 -24.95 21.21 0.04
C GLY A 488 -23.68 20.44 -0.36
N PHE A 489 -23.63 19.12 -0.21
CA PHE A 489 -22.45 18.36 -0.61
C PHE A 489 -22.17 18.47 -2.11
N SER A 490 -20.93 18.79 -2.44
CA SER A 490 -20.43 18.72 -3.81
C SER A 490 -20.57 17.30 -4.36
N SER A 491 -20.61 17.18 -5.69
CA SER A 491 -20.69 15.87 -6.36
C SER A 491 -19.47 14.97 -6.11
N SER A 492 -18.42 15.46 -5.43
CA SER A 492 -17.25 14.69 -5.04
C SER A 492 -17.45 13.90 -3.75
N VAL A 493 -18.42 14.23 -2.90
CA VAL A 493 -18.74 13.40 -1.72
C VAL A 493 -19.39 12.10 -2.19
N LYS A 494 -18.84 10.96 -1.74
CA LYS A 494 -19.31 9.62 -2.12
C LYS A 494 -19.65 8.72 -0.96
N TRP A 495 -19.13 9.01 0.23
CA TRP A 495 -19.28 8.16 1.39
C TRP A 495 -19.34 8.96 2.69
N ILE A 496 -20.25 8.61 3.58
CA ILE A 496 -20.33 9.10 4.97
C ILE A 496 -20.21 7.90 5.90
N ALA A 497 -19.11 7.82 6.65
CA ALA A 497 -18.93 6.83 7.69
C ALA A 497 -19.29 7.42 9.06
N HIS A 498 -20.50 7.12 9.51
CA HIS A 498 -21.01 7.60 10.78
C HIS A 498 -20.40 6.83 11.97
N ASN A 499 -19.82 7.56 12.92
CA ASN A 499 -19.30 7.02 14.18
C ASN A 499 -20.44 6.85 15.20
N GLY A 500 -21.15 5.73 15.13
CA GLY A 500 -22.33 5.46 15.96
C GLY A 500 -23.15 4.30 15.41
N ALA A 501 -23.87 3.60 16.29
CA ALA A 501 -24.77 2.52 15.87
C ALA A 501 -26.12 3.06 15.37
N GLY A 502 -26.72 4.01 16.10
CA GLY A 502 -27.91 4.74 15.65
C GLY A 502 -27.51 5.93 14.79
N TYR A 503 -28.23 6.13 13.68
CA TYR A 503 -27.97 7.14 12.66
C TYR A 503 -29.24 7.94 12.32
N ASP A 504 -30.15 8.06 13.28
CA ASP A 504 -31.44 8.74 13.15
C ASP A 504 -31.33 10.23 12.81
N GLN A 505 -30.18 10.84 13.08
CA GLN A 505 -29.82 12.20 12.70
C GLN A 505 -29.38 12.37 11.24
N ILE A 506 -29.27 11.28 10.47
CA ILE A 506 -28.84 11.31 9.06
C ILE A 506 -30.04 11.03 8.17
N ASP A 507 -30.32 11.93 7.21
CA ASP A 507 -31.27 11.64 6.13
C ASP A 507 -30.62 10.70 5.11
N VAL A 508 -30.80 9.40 5.34
CA VAL A 508 -30.23 8.35 4.51
C VAL A 508 -30.85 8.33 3.10
N LEU A 509 -32.13 8.69 2.96
CA LEU A 509 -32.81 8.68 1.67
C LEU A 509 -32.33 9.84 0.79
N ALA A 510 -32.13 11.02 1.37
CA ALA A 510 -31.49 12.14 0.69
C ALA A 510 -30.07 11.76 0.24
N CYS A 511 -29.25 11.16 1.13
CA CYS A 511 -27.90 10.70 0.79
C CYS A 511 -27.92 9.76 -0.43
N LYS A 512 -28.85 8.80 -0.42
CA LYS A 512 -29.02 7.81 -1.49
C LYS A 512 -29.38 8.48 -2.82
N ALA A 513 -30.29 9.46 -2.81
CA ALA A 513 -30.69 10.20 -4.00
C ALA A 513 -29.52 10.96 -4.66
N LYS A 514 -28.52 11.36 -3.86
CA LYS A 514 -27.28 12.00 -4.32
C LYS A 514 -26.13 11.05 -4.67
N GLY A 515 -26.33 9.74 -4.53
CA GLY A 515 -25.27 8.75 -4.73
C GLY A 515 -24.19 8.78 -3.64
N ILE A 516 -24.54 9.23 -2.43
CA ILE A 516 -23.68 9.22 -1.25
C ILE A 516 -24.05 7.98 -0.43
N THR A 517 -23.10 7.07 -0.23
CA THR A 517 -23.34 5.88 0.60
C THR A 517 -23.13 6.20 2.07
N VAL A 518 -23.97 5.66 2.95
CA VAL A 518 -23.86 5.84 4.41
C VAL A 518 -23.53 4.49 5.06
N SER A 519 -22.53 4.48 5.94
CA SER A 519 -22.21 3.34 6.82
C SER A 519 -22.21 3.77 8.28
N ASN A 520 -22.42 2.84 9.19
CA ASN A 520 -22.41 3.06 10.63
C ASN A 520 -21.43 2.10 11.35
N THR A 521 -21.48 1.99 12.68
CA THR A 521 -20.57 1.14 13.47
C THR A 521 -21.31 0.05 14.27
N PRO A 522 -22.03 -0.88 13.62
CA PRO A 522 -22.78 -1.94 14.31
C PRO A 522 -21.82 -2.87 15.04
N GLY A 523 -22.19 -3.43 16.19
CA GLY A 523 -21.33 -4.33 16.95
C GLY A 523 -20.20 -3.67 17.75
N ALA A 524 -19.75 -2.47 17.38
CA ALA A 524 -18.72 -1.73 18.14
C ALA A 524 -19.25 -1.23 19.50
N VAL A 525 -20.57 -1.02 19.61
CA VAL A 525 -21.25 -0.46 20.79
C VAL A 525 -21.83 -1.51 21.73
N ASP A 526 -21.88 -2.78 21.30
CA ASP A 526 -22.72 -3.81 21.91
C ASP A 526 -22.35 -4.07 23.38
N ASP A 527 -21.05 -4.27 23.66
CA ASP A 527 -20.55 -4.53 25.01
C ASP A 527 -20.84 -3.38 25.98
N ALA A 528 -20.50 -2.14 25.59
CA ALA A 528 -20.62 -1.00 26.49
C ALA A 528 -22.08 -0.63 26.74
N SER A 529 -22.91 -0.59 25.69
CA SER A 529 -24.34 -0.29 25.83
C SER A 529 -25.06 -1.35 26.67
N ALA A 530 -24.70 -2.64 26.51
CA ALA A 530 -25.24 -3.72 27.32
C ALA A 530 -24.76 -3.65 28.78
N THR A 531 -23.50 -3.25 29.01
CA THR A 531 -22.94 -3.04 30.36
C THR A 531 -23.65 -1.89 31.07
N THR A 532 -23.92 -0.78 30.36
CA THR A 532 -24.71 0.34 30.89
C THR A 532 -26.15 -0.08 31.21
N ALA A 533 -26.78 -0.87 30.33
CA ALA A 533 -28.10 -1.43 30.60
C ALA A 533 -28.11 -2.36 31.82
N LEU A 534 -27.06 -3.19 32.00
CA LEU A 534 -26.90 -4.04 33.18
C LEU A 534 -26.69 -3.20 34.45
N TYR A 535 -25.89 -2.15 34.40
CA TYR A 535 -25.74 -1.20 35.51
C TYR A 535 -27.09 -0.57 35.88
N LEU A 536 -27.84 -0.07 34.90
CA LEU A 536 -29.17 0.51 35.12
C LEU A 536 -30.13 -0.53 35.70
N LEU A 537 -30.12 -1.77 35.20
CA LEU A 537 -30.91 -2.88 35.74
C LEU A 537 -30.60 -3.12 37.22
N ILE A 538 -29.33 -3.33 37.56
CA ILE A 538 -28.89 -3.60 38.95
C ILE A 538 -29.21 -2.40 39.84
N SER A 539 -28.76 -1.21 39.45
CA SER A 539 -28.88 0.01 40.26
C SER A 539 -30.34 0.38 40.52
N THR A 540 -31.22 0.18 39.54
CA THR A 540 -32.65 0.51 39.65
C THR A 540 -33.39 -0.52 40.50
N VAL A 541 -33.15 -1.81 40.28
CA VAL A 541 -33.77 -2.90 41.08
C VAL A 541 -33.31 -2.84 42.55
N ARG A 542 -32.05 -2.46 42.79
CA ARG A 542 -31.45 -2.38 44.13
C ARG A 542 -31.49 -0.99 44.78
N GLN A 543 -31.89 0.04 44.04
CA GLN A 543 -31.85 1.44 44.46
C GLN A 543 -30.46 1.92 44.90
N PHE A 544 -29.41 1.45 44.21
CA PHE A 544 -28.03 1.84 44.54
C PHE A 544 -27.75 3.31 44.24
N SER A 545 -28.35 3.89 43.20
CA SER A 545 -28.23 5.32 42.91
C SER A 545 -28.69 6.20 44.09
N ILE A 546 -29.77 5.80 44.79
CA ILE A 546 -30.24 6.50 46.00
C ILE A 546 -29.22 6.40 47.12
N SER A 547 -28.70 5.18 47.33
CA SER A 547 -27.77 4.88 48.41
C SER A 547 -26.45 5.65 48.23
N GLU A 548 -25.99 5.77 46.99
CA GLU A 548 -24.82 6.56 46.61
C GLU A 548 -25.03 8.06 46.87
N ARG A 549 -26.17 8.62 46.43
CA ARG A 549 -26.52 10.03 46.71
C ARG A 549 -26.65 10.31 48.20
N SER A 550 -27.25 9.39 48.97
CA SER A 550 -27.34 9.48 50.43
C SER A 550 -25.95 9.59 51.07
N LEU A 551 -25.01 8.73 50.63
CA LEU A 551 -23.63 8.75 51.12
C LEU A 551 -22.91 10.07 50.79
N ARG A 552 -23.08 10.59 49.57
CA ARG A 552 -22.51 11.88 49.16
C ARG A 552 -23.05 13.07 49.95
N GLN A 553 -24.27 12.96 50.48
CA GLN A 553 -24.86 13.97 51.38
C GLN A 553 -24.38 13.85 52.84
N GLY A 554 -23.41 12.98 53.14
CA GLY A 554 -22.93 12.74 54.51
C GLY A 554 -23.88 11.90 55.36
N LYS A 555 -24.92 11.30 54.74
CA LYS A 555 -25.81 10.35 55.40
C LYS A 555 -25.32 8.92 55.15
N PHE A 556 -25.78 7.94 55.91
CA PHE A 556 -25.45 6.53 55.65
C PHE A 556 -26.63 5.82 54.97
N LYS A 557 -27.17 4.76 55.58
CA LYS A 557 -28.39 4.11 55.13
C LYS A 557 -29.57 5.11 55.23
N PRO A 558 -30.38 5.27 54.18
CA PRO A 558 -31.70 5.90 54.32
C PRO A 558 -32.47 5.24 55.47
N SER A 559 -33.25 6.00 56.24
CA SER A 559 -33.99 5.47 57.39
C SER A 559 -35.02 4.43 56.94
N GLY A 560 -34.75 3.15 57.21
CA GLY A 560 -35.62 2.01 56.88
C GLY A 560 -35.15 1.17 55.69
N LEU A 561 -35.75 -0.02 55.53
CA LEU A 561 -35.63 -0.80 54.29
C LEU A 561 -36.35 -0.04 53.18
N ALA A 562 -35.67 0.18 52.04
CA ALA A 562 -36.32 0.74 50.87
C ALA A 562 -37.46 -0.20 50.43
N PRO A 563 -38.74 0.20 50.54
CA PRO A 563 -39.87 -0.73 50.41
C PRO A 563 -40.06 -1.28 48.98
N LYS A 564 -39.31 -0.74 48.00
CA LYS A 564 -39.35 -1.12 46.58
C LYS A 564 -38.02 -1.68 46.06
N ALA A 565 -37.04 -1.94 46.92
CA ALA A 565 -35.77 -2.56 46.53
C ALA A 565 -35.88 -4.09 46.59
N HIS A 566 -35.34 -4.79 45.59
CA HIS A 566 -35.48 -6.25 45.46
C HIS A 566 -34.21 -6.90 44.94
N ASP A 567 -34.04 -8.21 45.14
CA ASP A 567 -33.01 -8.95 44.42
C ASP A 567 -33.45 -9.27 42.98
N LEU A 568 -32.45 -9.49 42.11
CA LEU A 568 -32.65 -9.96 40.74
C LEU A 568 -33.14 -11.42 40.70
N THR A 569 -32.85 -12.20 41.74
CA THR A 569 -33.17 -13.62 41.80
C THR A 569 -34.66 -13.91 41.61
N GLY A 570 -34.97 -14.80 40.67
CA GLY A 570 -36.33 -15.23 40.33
C GLY A 570 -37.13 -14.22 39.51
N ARG A 571 -36.55 -13.06 39.16
CA ARG A 571 -37.22 -12.06 38.30
C ARG A 571 -37.08 -12.39 36.83
N THR A 572 -38.02 -11.88 36.05
CA THR A 572 -38.07 -11.99 34.60
C THR A 572 -37.61 -10.69 33.94
N LEU A 573 -36.51 -10.75 33.20
CA LEU A 573 -36.05 -9.69 32.31
C LEU A 573 -36.64 -9.90 30.92
N ALA A 574 -37.49 -8.99 30.49
CA ALA A 574 -38.04 -8.93 29.13
C ALA A 574 -37.24 -7.94 28.27
N ILE A 575 -36.75 -8.39 27.13
CA ILE A 575 -35.95 -7.60 26.19
C ILE A 575 -36.79 -7.29 24.96
N LEU A 576 -37.11 -6.01 24.74
CA LEU A 576 -37.78 -5.54 23.53
C LEU A 576 -36.73 -5.19 22.48
N GLY A 577 -36.58 -6.07 21.48
CA GLY A 577 -35.56 -5.97 20.44
C GLY A 577 -34.28 -6.73 20.78
N LEU A 578 -34.19 -8.00 20.37
CA LEU A 578 -33.00 -8.84 20.56
C LEU A 578 -31.97 -8.65 19.41
N GLY A 579 -31.47 -7.42 19.25
CA GLY A 579 -30.33 -7.10 18.36
C GLY A 579 -28.97 -7.41 19.01
N GLY A 580 -27.89 -6.83 18.50
CA GLY A 580 -26.54 -7.00 19.07
C GLY A 580 -26.46 -6.62 20.56
N ILE A 581 -26.87 -5.40 20.90
CA ILE A 581 -26.94 -4.91 22.28
C ILE A 581 -27.88 -5.78 23.14
N GLY A 582 -29.09 -6.08 22.65
CA GLY A 582 -30.07 -6.87 23.39
C GLY A 582 -29.60 -8.29 23.68
N MET A 583 -28.96 -8.95 22.70
CA MET A 583 -28.33 -10.26 22.88
C MET A 583 -27.22 -10.18 23.92
N ARG A 584 -26.36 -9.15 23.83
CA ARG A 584 -25.26 -8.99 24.77
C ARG A 584 -25.73 -8.75 26.20
N LEU A 585 -26.80 -7.97 26.38
CA LEU A 585 -27.44 -7.81 27.69
C LEU A 585 -28.00 -9.14 28.20
N ALA A 586 -28.66 -9.94 27.34
CA ALA A 586 -29.17 -11.25 27.70
C ALA A 586 -28.05 -12.16 28.24
N GLU A 587 -26.92 -12.22 27.54
CA GLU A 587 -25.75 -13.01 27.98
C GLU A 587 -25.21 -12.56 29.34
N LEU A 588 -25.05 -11.24 29.54
CA LEU A 588 -24.53 -10.69 30.79
C LEU A 588 -25.52 -10.91 31.95
N ALA A 589 -26.83 -10.74 31.69
CA ALA A 589 -27.88 -10.93 32.68
C ALA A 589 -28.10 -12.40 33.04
N HIS A 590 -27.75 -13.35 32.16
CA HIS A 590 -27.89 -14.78 32.40
C HIS A 590 -27.01 -15.30 33.54
N ALA A 591 -25.96 -14.56 33.90
CA ALA A 591 -25.14 -14.86 35.09
C ALA A 591 -25.94 -14.71 36.41
N PHE A 592 -27.06 -13.98 36.38
CA PHE A 592 -27.99 -13.89 37.49
C PHE A 592 -29.09 -14.95 37.34
N PRO A 593 -29.67 -15.44 38.45
CA PRO A 593 -30.78 -16.40 38.41
C PRO A 593 -32.10 -15.71 38.02
N MET A 594 -32.11 -15.10 36.83
CA MET A 594 -33.23 -14.44 36.19
C MET A 594 -33.75 -15.31 35.04
N ARG A 595 -35.06 -15.23 34.78
CA ARG A 595 -35.62 -15.71 33.51
C ARG A 595 -35.45 -14.61 32.46
N ILE A 596 -34.96 -14.97 31.28
CA ILE A 596 -34.73 -14.02 30.20
C ILE A 596 -35.68 -14.34 29.05
N ILE A 597 -36.51 -13.37 28.69
CA ILE A 597 -37.48 -13.48 27.62
C ILE A 597 -37.31 -12.30 26.66
N TYR A 598 -37.69 -12.47 25.39
CA TYR A 598 -37.58 -11.39 24.42
C TYR A 598 -38.70 -11.40 23.38
N HIS A 599 -38.92 -10.21 22.82
CA HIS A 599 -39.77 -10.01 21.67
C HIS A 599 -39.01 -9.25 20.59
N SER A 600 -39.12 -9.77 19.37
CA SER A 600 -38.66 -9.17 18.12
C SER A 600 -39.69 -9.54 17.04
N ARG A 601 -39.77 -8.76 15.96
CA ARG A 601 -40.67 -9.04 14.81
C ARG A 601 -40.55 -10.48 14.30
N HIS A 602 -39.36 -11.05 14.36
CA HIS A 602 -39.10 -12.46 14.07
C HIS A 602 -38.21 -13.06 15.17
N LYS A 603 -38.35 -14.38 15.36
CA LYS A 603 -37.45 -15.15 16.23
C LYS A 603 -36.01 -15.01 15.73
N VAL A 604 -35.09 -14.71 16.65
CA VAL A 604 -33.67 -14.61 16.34
C VAL A 604 -33.08 -16.02 16.28
N ALA A 605 -32.51 -16.38 15.12
CA ALA A 605 -32.10 -17.75 14.82
C ALA A 605 -30.99 -18.28 15.75
N ASN A 606 -30.09 -17.39 16.19
CA ASN A 606 -28.96 -17.69 17.07
C ASN A 606 -29.21 -17.29 18.53
N ALA A 607 -30.45 -17.05 18.94
CA ALA A 607 -30.77 -16.82 20.34
C ALA A 607 -30.50 -18.10 21.17
N PRO A 608 -29.84 -18.00 22.33
CA PRO A 608 -29.66 -19.13 23.23
C PRO A 608 -31.00 -19.72 23.68
N GLU A 609 -31.06 -21.03 23.96
CA GLU A 609 -32.31 -21.71 24.35
C GLU A 609 -32.94 -21.15 25.64
N TRP A 610 -32.11 -20.64 26.56
CA TRP A 610 -32.56 -20.01 27.80
C TRP A 610 -33.10 -18.58 27.60
N CYS A 611 -32.96 -18.00 26.42
CA CYS A 611 -33.53 -16.71 26.04
C CYS A 611 -34.82 -16.95 25.25
N GLU A 612 -35.96 -16.94 25.95
CA GLU A 612 -37.24 -17.41 25.42
C GLU A 612 -37.89 -16.38 24.47
N TYR A 613 -38.29 -16.83 23.28
CA TYR A 613 -38.95 -15.96 22.30
C TYR A 613 -40.46 -15.90 22.52
N PHE A 614 -41.00 -14.69 22.56
CA PHE A 614 -42.44 -14.42 22.55
C PHE A 614 -42.87 -13.84 21.20
N ALA A 615 -43.76 -14.55 20.51
CA ALA A 615 -44.33 -14.09 19.24
C ALA A 615 -45.28 -12.90 19.42
N ASN A 616 -46.02 -12.86 20.53
CA ASN A 616 -46.87 -11.75 20.92
C ASN A 616 -46.19 -10.93 22.02
N VAL A 617 -46.05 -9.62 21.78
CA VAL A 617 -45.44 -8.70 22.75
C VAL A 617 -46.25 -8.58 24.03
N ASP A 618 -47.58 -8.64 23.97
CA ASP A 618 -48.45 -8.50 25.13
C ASP A 618 -48.27 -9.65 26.12
N ASP A 619 -48.13 -10.88 25.61
CA ASP A 619 -47.87 -12.08 26.41
C ASP A 619 -46.51 -12.01 27.12
N MET A 620 -45.52 -11.36 26.48
CA MET A 620 -44.22 -11.09 27.08
C MET A 620 -44.33 -10.02 28.18
N LEU A 621 -45.02 -8.91 27.92
CA LEU A 621 -45.16 -7.78 28.85
C LEU A 621 -45.84 -8.23 30.15
N ALA A 622 -46.86 -9.09 30.08
CA ALA A 622 -47.54 -9.63 31.25
C ALA A 622 -46.61 -10.46 32.17
N GLN A 623 -45.48 -10.94 31.67
CA GLN A 623 -44.50 -11.73 32.43
C GLN A 623 -43.31 -10.90 32.92
N ALA A 624 -43.13 -9.69 32.42
CA ALA A 624 -41.96 -8.86 32.69
C ALA A 624 -41.98 -8.26 34.11
N ASP A 625 -40.94 -8.54 34.89
CA ASP A 625 -40.64 -7.77 36.11
C ASP A 625 -39.75 -6.56 35.78
N VAL A 626 -38.93 -6.68 34.73
CA VAL A 626 -38.16 -5.59 34.12
C VAL A 626 -38.28 -5.66 32.61
N LEU A 627 -38.59 -4.54 31.96
CA LEU A 627 -38.56 -4.36 30.52
C LEU A 627 -37.31 -3.57 30.12
N SER A 628 -36.44 -4.13 29.29
CA SER A 628 -35.30 -3.42 28.70
C SER A 628 -35.50 -3.16 27.21
N VAL A 629 -35.36 -1.91 26.79
CA VAL A 629 -35.69 -1.44 25.44
C VAL A 629 -34.42 -1.28 24.58
N HIS A 630 -34.37 -2.00 23.46
CA HIS A 630 -33.23 -2.03 22.52
C HIS A 630 -33.66 -1.97 21.05
N VAL A 631 -34.71 -1.20 20.76
CA VAL A 631 -35.20 -0.97 19.39
C VAL A 631 -34.63 0.33 18.81
N PRO A 632 -34.33 0.38 17.49
CA PRO A 632 -33.90 1.62 16.85
C PRO A 632 -35.04 2.65 16.82
N LEU A 633 -34.70 3.93 16.90
CA LEU A 633 -35.65 5.02 16.66
C LEU A 633 -35.92 5.17 15.15
N ARG A 634 -37.19 5.14 14.80
CA ARG A 634 -37.77 5.30 13.47
C ARG A 634 -39.13 5.94 13.62
N GLU A 635 -39.72 6.40 12.52
CA GLU A 635 -41.07 6.96 12.53
C GLU A 635 -42.07 6.02 13.21
N GLU A 636 -41.99 4.70 12.94
CA GLU A 636 -42.92 3.71 13.49
C GLU A 636 -42.62 3.29 14.93
N THR A 637 -41.45 3.67 15.49
CA THR A 637 -41.05 3.31 16.86
C THR A 637 -41.10 4.48 17.83
N ILE A 638 -41.44 5.69 17.38
CA ILE A 638 -41.72 6.83 18.24
C ILE A 638 -42.90 6.49 19.16
N GLY A 639 -42.71 6.59 20.47
CA GLY A 639 -43.73 6.27 21.47
C GLY A 639 -44.20 4.81 21.44
N LEU A 640 -43.42 3.89 20.86
CA LEU A 640 -43.74 2.46 20.81
C LEU A 640 -44.10 1.90 22.19
N VAL A 641 -43.28 2.24 23.19
CA VAL A 641 -43.56 1.90 24.59
C VAL A 641 -44.42 3.03 25.17
N GLY A 642 -45.68 3.04 24.76
CA GLY A 642 -46.71 3.98 25.21
C GLY A 642 -47.54 3.45 26.37
N GLU A 643 -48.56 4.22 26.77
CA GLU A 643 -49.48 3.92 27.88
C GLU A 643 -50.00 2.46 27.82
N ASN A 644 -50.45 1.99 26.65
CA ASN A 644 -51.00 0.65 26.50
C ASN A 644 -49.99 -0.47 26.84
N MET A 645 -48.73 -0.36 26.37
CA MET A 645 -47.70 -1.36 26.68
C MET A 645 -47.29 -1.28 28.15
N ILE A 646 -47.13 -0.06 28.66
CA ILE A 646 -46.75 0.17 30.06
C ILE A 646 -47.77 -0.48 30.98
N ARG A 647 -49.08 -0.30 30.73
CA ARG A 647 -50.16 -0.87 31.56
C ARG A 647 -50.31 -2.39 31.49
N LYS A 648 -49.75 -3.04 30.48
CA LYS A 648 -49.71 -4.51 30.37
C LYS A 648 -48.55 -5.12 31.15
N LEU A 649 -47.59 -4.33 31.59
CA LEU A 649 -46.56 -4.79 32.51
C LEU A 649 -47.18 -5.16 33.86
N LYS A 650 -46.46 -5.96 34.63
CA LYS A 650 -46.84 -6.24 36.02
C LYS A 650 -46.83 -4.95 36.83
N LYS A 651 -47.81 -4.78 37.72
CA LYS A 651 -47.76 -3.69 38.71
C LYS A 651 -46.48 -3.82 39.54
N GLY A 652 -45.71 -2.74 39.61
CA GLY A 652 -44.41 -2.69 40.26
C GLY A 652 -43.24 -3.09 39.36
N SER A 653 -43.43 -3.19 38.04
CA SER A 653 -42.36 -3.44 37.08
C SER A 653 -41.41 -2.25 36.95
N ILE A 654 -40.27 -2.49 36.31
CA ILE A 654 -39.25 -1.47 36.01
C ILE A 654 -39.03 -1.39 34.50
N ILE A 655 -38.73 -0.20 33.98
CA ILE A 655 -38.31 -0.02 32.58
C ILE A 655 -36.86 0.47 32.54
N ILE A 656 -36.05 -0.14 31.68
CA ILE A 656 -34.68 0.25 31.36
C ILE A 656 -34.61 0.71 29.91
N ASN A 657 -34.02 1.88 29.63
CA ASN A 657 -33.84 2.38 28.28
C ASN A 657 -32.40 2.86 28.05
N THR A 658 -31.72 2.19 27.12
CA THR A 658 -30.40 2.58 26.58
C THR A 658 -30.42 2.69 25.05
N ALA A 659 -31.61 2.77 24.44
CA ALA A 659 -31.78 2.88 23.01
C ALA A 659 -31.86 4.35 22.57
N ARG A 660 -33.07 4.91 22.56
CA ARG A 660 -33.37 6.33 22.29
C ARG A 660 -34.55 6.74 23.16
N GLY A 661 -34.54 7.97 23.69
CA GLY A 661 -35.59 8.42 24.59
C GLY A 661 -36.97 8.47 23.94
N LYS A 662 -37.05 8.92 22.68
CA LYS A 662 -38.31 9.03 21.92
C LYS A 662 -39.03 7.70 21.64
N VAL A 663 -38.39 6.56 21.90
CA VAL A 663 -39.04 5.23 21.78
C VAL A 663 -40.10 5.02 22.87
N ILE A 664 -39.92 5.67 24.03
CA ILE A 664 -40.85 5.64 25.14
C ILE A 664 -41.68 6.93 25.11
N ASP A 665 -42.99 6.81 25.30
CA ASP A 665 -43.83 7.97 25.62
C ASP A 665 -43.50 8.43 27.05
N GLU A 666 -42.74 9.50 27.17
CA GLU A 666 -42.25 10.01 28.46
C GLU A 666 -43.42 10.39 29.40
N GLU A 667 -44.49 10.96 28.86
CA GLU A 667 -45.64 11.36 29.69
C GLU A 667 -46.42 10.14 30.20
N ALA A 668 -46.58 9.09 29.39
CA ALA A 668 -47.15 7.83 29.84
C ALA A 668 -46.28 7.14 30.91
N MET A 669 -44.96 7.15 30.72
CA MET A 669 -44.02 6.61 31.70
C MET A 669 -44.07 7.37 33.03
N ILE A 670 -44.10 8.71 33.00
CA ILE A 670 -44.19 9.51 34.23
C ILE A 670 -45.52 9.26 34.95
N ARG A 671 -46.66 9.25 34.25
CA ARG A 671 -47.96 8.92 34.89
C ARG A 671 -47.94 7.57 35.59
N ALA A 672 -47.34 6.56 34.96
CA ALA A 672 -47.22 5.22 35.54
C ALA A 672 -46.27 5.17 36.75
N LEU A 673 -45.28 6.08 36.84
CA LEU A 673 -44.47 6.26 38.05
C LEU A 673 -45.27 6.94 39.17
N GLU A 674 -46.06 7.97 38.83
CA GLU A 674 -46.88 8.74 39.79
C GLU A 674 -47.96 7.88 40.44
N ASP A 675 -48.67 7.05 39.68
CA ASP A 675 -49.69 6.14 40.21
C ASP A 675 -49.13 4.81 40.77
N GLY A 676 -47.81 4.61 40.64
CA GLY A 676 -47.09 3.47 41.18
C GLY A 676 -47.30 2.16 40.41
N HIS A 677 -47.84 2.21 39.19
CA HIS A 677 -47.82 1.06 38.29
C HIS A 677 -46.39 0.66 37.93
N LEU A 678 -45.51 1.62 37.66
CA LEU A 678 -44.06 1.40 37.60
C LEU A 678 -43.44 1.62 38.99
N ALA A 679 -42.61 0.67 39.42
CA ALA A 679 -41.87 0.81 40.66
C ALA A 679 -40.69 1.77 40.52
N SER A 680 -40.07 1.82 39.34
CA SER A 680 -38.93 2.68 39.00
C SER A 680 -38.58 2.63 37.51
N VAL A 681 -37.66 3.47 37.05
CA VAL A 681 -37.04 3.43 35.72
C VAL A 681 -35.52 3.65 35.79
N GLY A 682 -34.80 3.08 34.83
CA GLY A 682 -33.38 3.29 34.61
C GLY A 682 -33.14 3.84 33.19
N LEU A 683 -32.72 5.09 33.06
CA LEU A 683 -32.63 5.76 31.76
C LEU A 683 -31.20 6.24 31.50
N ASP A 684 -30.69 5.93 30.32
CA ASP A 684 -29.50 6.57 29.75
C ASP A 684 -29.86 7.60 28.67
N VAL A 685 -31.10 7.61 28.19
CA VAL A 685 -31.55 8.41 27.04
C VAL A 685 -32.89 9.09 27.32
N PHE A 686 -33.10 10.26 26.73
CA PHE A 686 -34.25 11.16 26.95
C PHE A 686 -34.82 11.67 25.61
N PRO A 687 -36.12 12.02 25.52
CA PRO A 687 -36.70 12.44 24.24
C PRO A 687 -36.10 13.72 23.65
N ASN A 688 -35.69 14.67 24.51
CA ASN A 688 -35.26 16.02 24.13
C ASN A 688 -33.80 16.30 24.55
N GLU A 689 -32.93 15.29 24.51
CA GLU A 689 -31.52 15.45 24.89
C GLU A 689 -30.86 16.68 24.23
N PRO A 690 -30.08 17.47 24.99
CA PRO A 690 -29.64 17.25 26.37
C PRO A 690 -30.63 17.71 27.46
N GLU A 691 -31.80 18.20 27.09
CA GLU A 691 -32.82 18.65 28.05
C GLU A 691 -33.55 17.44 28.66
N VAL A 692 -33.56 17.37 30.00
CA VAL A 692 -34.24 16.32 30.77
C VAL A 692 -35.50 16.89 31.41
N ASN A 693 -36.61 16.17 31.32
CA ASN A 693 -37.86 16.56 31.98
C ASN A 693 -37.65 16.67 33.50
N PRO A 694 -37.86 17.86 34.11
CA PRO A 694 -37.57 18.09 35.52
C PRO A 694 -38.30 17.13 36.47
N ARG A 695 -39.52 16.68 36.10
CA ARG A 695 -40.31 15.73 36.89
C ARG A 695 -39.56 14.43 37.14
N LEU A 696 -38.72 13.99 36.21
CA LEU A 696 -37.90 12.79 36.38
C LEU A 696 -36.87 12.97 37.51
N LEU A 697 -36.30 14.15 37.65
CA LEU A 697 -35.29 14.45 38.67
C LEU A 697 -35.87 14.42 40.09
N ASP A 698 -37.19 14.65 40.22
CA ASP A 698 -37.89 14.63 41.50
C ASP A 698 -38.19 13.22 42.02
N PHE A 699 -38.18 12.19 41.15
CA PHE A 699 -38.37 10.82 41.60
C PHE A 699 -37.10 10.29 42.28
N PRO A 700 -37.11 10.04 43.60
CA PRO A 700 -35.91 9.60 44.29
C PRO A 700 -35.50 8.19 43.87
N ASN A 701 -36.44 7.35 43.43
CA ASN A 701 -36.26 5.93 43.21
C ASN A 701 -35.75 5.53 41.82
N ILE A 702 -35.51 6.48 40.91
CA ILE A 702 -35.07 6.20 39.55
C ILE A 702 -33.54 6.34 39.39
N THR A 703 -32.99 5.69 38.36
CA THR A 703 -31.57 5.80 38.01
C THR A 703 -31.44 6.51 36.67
N LEU A 704 -30.67 7.60 36.62
CA LEU A 704 -30.47 8.40 35.41
C LEU A 704 -28.99 8.48 35.07
N LEU A 705 -28.68 8.35 33.79
CA LEU A 705 -27.37 8.58 33.20
C LEU A 705 -27.52 9.51 31.98
N PRO A 706 -26.55 10.40 31.71
CA PRO A 706 -26.63 11.36 30.61
C PRO A 706 -26.02 10.79 29.31
N HIS A 707 -26.63 9.76 28.73
CA HIS A 707 -26.22 9.11 27.47
C HIS A 707 -24.76 8.61 27.48
N MET A 708 -24.43 7.83 28.51
CA MET A 708 -23.09 7.32 28.78
C MET A 708 -22.82 5.95 28.17
N GLY A 709 -23.77 5.36 27.45
CA GLY A 709 -23.72 4.00 26.90
C GLY A 709 -22.38 3.60 26.29
N THR A 710 -21.80 4.44 25.43
CA THR A 710 -20.52 4.19 24.74
C THR A 710 -19.36 5.04 25.25
N GLU A 711 -19.55 5.81 26.32
CA GLU A 711 -18.58 6.78 26.85
C GLU A 711 -17.45 6.11 27.65
N ASN A 712 -16.65 5.31 26.94
CA ASN A 712 -15.44 4.68 27.42
C ASN A 712 -14.42 4.55 26.28
N GLN A 713 -13.13 4.50 26.65
CA GLN A 713 -12.02 4.51 25.69
C GLN A 713 -12.09 3.34 24.70
N ASP A 714 -12.40 2.14 25.18
CA ASP A 714 -12.41 0.93 24.37
C ASP A 714 -13.47 1.00 23.27
N SER A 715 -14.68 1.45 23.62
CA SER A 715 -15.81 1.52 22.68
C SER A 715 -15.67 2.68 21.72
N GLN A 716 -15.29 3.86 22.22
CA GLN A 716 -15.02 5.02 21.36
C GLN A 716 -13.94 4.69 20.32
N ARG A 717 -12.84 4.06 20.73
CA ARG A 717 -11.80 3.59 19.79
C ARG A 717 -12.34 2.54 18.81
N LYS A 718 -13.08 1.53 19.28
CA LYS A 718 -13.67 0.50 18.39
C LYS A 718 -14.59 1.12 17.33
N MET A 719 -15.38 2.12 17.70
CA MET A 719 -16.29 2.80 16.79
C MET A 719 -15.51 3.66 15.78
N GLU A 720 -14.54 4.48 16.23
CA GLU A 720 -13.66 5.26 15.37
C GLU A 720 -12.94 4.35 14.35
N VAL A 721 -12.24 3.31 14.81
CA VAL A 721 -11.51 2.36 13.94
C VAL A 721 -12.45 1.71 12.92
N ARG A 722 -13.67 1.37 13.32
CA ARG A 722 -14.64 0.75 12.40
C ARG A 722 -15.12 1.73 11.33
N ALA A 723 -15.42 2.98 11.69
CA ALA A 723 -15.75 4.03 10.73
C ALA A 723 -14.59 4.30 9.76
N LEU A 724 -13.36 4.42 10.27
CA LEU A 724 -12.14 4.60 9.46
C LEU A 724 -11.91 3.41 8.52
N THR A 725 -12.19 2.19 8.97
CA THR A 725 -12.09 0.98 8.15
C THR A 725 -13.09 1.01 6.99
N ASN A 726 -14.33 1.46 7.22
CA ASN A 726 -15.32 1.61 6.15
C ASN A 726 -14.87 2.61 5.08
N LEU A 727 -14.26 3.74 5.49
CA LEU A 727 -13.67 4.71 4.58
C LEU A 727 -12.49 4.11 3.79
N LYS A 728 -11.56 3.44 4.47
CA LYS A 728 -10.44 2.76 3.83
C LYS A 728 -10.91 1.71 2.82
N ASP A 729 -11.86 0.86 3.18
CA ASP A 729 -12.40 -0.18 2.30
C ASP A 729 -13.05 0.46 1.06
N PHE A 730 -13.80 1.55 1.25
CA PHE A 730 -14.37 2.32 0.15
C PHE A 730 -13.29 2.92 -0.77
N LEU A 731 -12.28 3.59 -0.22
CA LEU A 731 -11.21 4.22 -1.00
C LEU A 731 -10.39 3.20 -1.80
N THR A 732 -10.11 2.04 -1.23
CA THR A 732 -9.27 1.02 -1.87
C THR A 732 -10.05 0.13 -2.84
N THR A 733 -11.31 -0.21 -2.53
CA THR A 733 -12.08 -1.22 -3.27
C THR A 733 -13.28 -0.64 -4.03
N GLY A 734 -13.66 0.61 -3.77
CA GLY A 734 -14.91 1.22 -4.25
C GLY A 734 -16.15 0.71 -3.53
N LYS A 735 -16.00 -0.06 -2.44
CA LYS A 735 -17.08 -0.62 -1.62
C LYS A 735 -16.67 -0.58 -0.14
N GLY A 736 -17.59 -0.20 0.75
CA GLY A 736 -17.39 -0.32 2.19
C GLY A 736 -18.28 -1.41 2.80
N LYS A 737 -18.03 -1.72 4.07
CA LYS A 737 -18.88 -2.60 4.89
C LYS A 737 -19.88 -1.74 5.67
N ASP A 738 -20.70 -2.41 6.48
CA ASP A 738 -21.63 -1.77 7.43
C ASP A 738 -22.53 -0.69 6.82
N VAL A 739 -22.90 -0.86 5.55
CA VAL A 739 -23.83 0.02 4.85
C VAL A 739 -25.19 -0.09 5.53
N VAL A 740 -25.78 1.06 5.84
CA VAL A 740 -27.08 1.16 6.54
C VAL A 740 -28.19 0.50 5.72
N THR A 741 -29.29 0.12 6.37
CA THR A 741 -30.24 -0.84 5.78
C THR A 741 -30.99 -0.24 4.59
N GLU A 742 -31.28 1.05 4.65
CA GLU A 742 -32.02 1.83 3.66
C GLU A 742 -31.23 2.04 2.35
N MET A 743 -29.91 1.81 2.39
CA MET A 743 -29.01 1.88 1.24
C MET A 743 -28.93 0.56 0.46
N LYS A 744 -29.35 -0.55 1.08
CA LYS A 744 -29.51 -1.85 0.41
C LYS A 744 -30.76 -1.81 -0.48
#